data_AF-A0A0R3INI4-F1
#
_entry.id   AF-A0A0R3INI4-F1
#
_cell.length_a   1.000
_cell.length_b   1.000
_cell.length_c   1.000
_cell.angle_alpha   90.00
_cell.angle_beta   90.00
_cell.angle_gamma   90.00
#
_symmetry.space_group_name_H-M   'P 1'
#
loop_
_entity.id
_entity.type
_entity.pdbx_description
1 polymer ?
#
loop_
_entity_poly.entity_id
_entity_poly.type
_entity_poly.pdbx_seq_one_letter_code
_entity_poly.pdbx_strand_id
1 'polypeptide(L)'
;MMSENTSEGAAAVELPGQPLTVEDCAMLLEGGIGAEYLNADPAPLIRSAATSTDLRLFPRPGMDATPWDWVPDPAGILFGWQDVNGVVEWQFRPHNPPVGEDGRARKYLFRKGAAARYAILSSAAGAERAWVVEGTKQSHAVAAVVGETDVVIGIPGCSGWSAGGWTLPMEIATLLTGKVVLIALDADAQTNPAVYDAGVKLADRLSASASVSFVRTPGGGSNGLDDYLATLDVERRAGALAALAKSAKGRPARQRPKAKLRVVHDDERAEGSSGDGESDGGGVQEWMFTEAGKLRPDTIAKHVLAERPVAEGGGQLAVYEGGYYHLHRDAVTALVGDLLRDQYNSGHETNIEKRLLGLCFERKLSLPNRANTALLNCGNGMLDLETGELLEHDPKYLSTRQVAVDWDPDAKCPRYLAWLVDRVGEAQVPVVEEAISQFLNPSRTPSKALFLFGPSRSGKSTMLRLAKEMVGGEDGGHVSAVSLQQLSDDKFAAAELFGKTLNIGADLPKDHIKDLSAFKMLSGDDPITANRKYGAMLTFRNNALFLFSANTIPTVGEESSAYLNRMVPVVFPKTYAGSEDPRIESELLEELPGILVRWVRAYQAYMTRGYAFANVPSRVAEHFGAASDRVARFIAECCVVGVDVPSTRQTDVAPARRTFGPDTVSVTATYPTGTPVNLTQLHAAFGDWVADEKAGSMGRNTFGVRVKALPGVQVVRRADTDYLNVAVKPKEQWTQAGGIEDLIAMVEQPIHPKSPMSQAVSGTFGTFPIETGVRTKLFSATGPLGRR
;
A
#
# COMPACT_ATOMS: atom_id res chain seq x y z
N MET A 1 -64.99 33.69 53.30
CA MET A 1 -64.84 35.15 53.51
C MET A 1 -63.58 35.54 52.75
N MET A 2 -63.76 36.06 51.53
CA MET A 2 -63.74 37.51 51.22
C MET A 2 -62.35 38.10 51.50
N SER A 3 -61.71 38.86 50.63
CA SER A 3 -61.99 39.34 49.28
C SER A 3 -60.73 40.13 48.86
N GLU A 4 -60.51 40.28 47.56
CA GLU A 4 -59.87 41.46 46.93
C GLU A 4 -58.42 41.82 47.31
N ASN A 5 -57.51 41.62 46.36
CA ASN A 5 -56.69 42.74 45.92
C ASN A 5 -56.51 42.71 44.39
N THR A 6 -57.16 43.66 43.76
CA THR A 6 -57.18 43.98 42.33
C THR A 6 -55.87 44.61 41.85
N SER A 7 -55.48 44.24 40.63
CA SER A 7 -54.78 45.06 39.63
C SER A 7 -53.62 45.96 40.08
N GLU A 8 -52.38 45.49 39.91
CA GLU A 8 -51.25 46.38 39.64
C GLU A 8 -50.41 45.82 38.47
N GLY A 9 -50.49 46.54 37.35
CA GLY A 9 -49.46 46.65 36.30
C GLY A 9 -48.89 45.36 35.71
N ALA A 10 -49.56 44.81 34.69
CA ALA A 10 -48.82 44.12 33.63
C ALA A 10 -47.86 45.16 33.04
N ALA A 11 -46.58 45.08 33.38
CA ALA A 11 -45.54 45.91 32.79
C ALA A 11 -45.66 45.75 31.27
N ALA A 12 -46.03 46.82 30.58
CA ALA A 12 -46.10 46.85 29.13
C ALA A 12 -44.72 46.43 28.61
N VAL A 13 -44.62 45.23 28.05
CA VAL A 13 -43.41 44.79 27.39
C VAL A 13 -43.23 45.76 26.23
N GLU A 14 -42.25 46.66 26.36
CA GLU A 14 -41.90 47.57 25.30
C GLU A 14 -41.42 46.69 24.12
N LEU A 15 -42.15 46.72 23.01
CA LEU A 15 -41.87 45.91 21.82
C LEU A 15 -41.06 46.77 20.83
N PRO A 16 -40.05 46.20 20.15
CA PRO A 16 -39.35 46.91 19.08
C PRO A 16 -40.29 47.14 17.90
N GLY A 17 -40.07 48.22 17.16
CA GLY A 17 -40.91 48.61 16.04
C GLY A 17 -42.23 49.29 16.42
N GLN A 18 -42.91 49.80 15.40
CA GLN A 18 -44.21 50.46 15.51
C GLN A 18 -45.35 49.51 15.08
N PRO A 19 -46.63 49.82 15.36
CA PRO A 19 -47.75 49.13 14.72
C PRO A 19 -47.59 49.04 13.20
N LEU A 20 -48.15 47.98 12.61
CA LEU A 20 -48.07 47.76 11.16
C LEU A 20 -48.53 48.99 10.38
N THR A 21 -47.69 49.45 9.47
CA THR A 21 -48.05 50.52 8.53
C THR A 21 -49.10 50.00 7.54
N VAL A 22 -49.81 50.91 6.87
CA VAL A 22 -50.79 50.54 5.82
C VAL A 22 -50.11 49.76 4.69
N GLU A 23 -48.89 50.14 4.32
CA GLU A 23 -48.11 49.49 3.27
C GLU A 23 -47.65 48.08 3.67
N ASP A 24 -47.13 47.92 4.89
CA ASP A 24 -46.73 46.61 5.41
C ASP A 24 -47.92 45.67 5.59
N CYS A 25 -49.04 46.19 6.08
CA CYS A 25 -50.29 45.45 6.20
C CYS A 25 -50.76 44.97 4.83
N ALA A 26 -50.78 45.85 3.81
CA ALA A 26 -51.13 45.47 2.44
C ALA A 26 -50.22 44.37 1.90
N MET A 27 -48.91 44.45 2.12
CA MET A 27 -47.95 43.42 1.70
C MET A 27 -48.20 42.06 2.36
N LEU A 28 -48.60 42.04 3.64
CA LEU A 28 -48.91 40.79 4.35
C LEU A 28 -50.24 40.20 3.89
N LEU A 29 -51.24 41.04 3.59
CA LEU A 29 -52.52 40.62 3.00
C LEU A 29 -52.33 39.99 1.61
N GLU A 30 -51.52 40.61 0.75
CA GLU A 30 -51.12 40.07 -0.55
C GLU A 30 -50.38 38.73 -0.40
N GLY A 31 -49.61 38.58 0.67
CA GLY A 31 -48.93 37.33 1.04
C GLY A 31 -49.83 36.29 1.71
N GLY A 32 -51.17 36.42 1.64
CA GLY A 32 -52.09 35.39 2.13
C GLY A 32 -52.34 35.40 3.65
N ILE A 33 -51.77 36.34 4.40
CA ILE A 33 -52.03 36.49 5.85
C ILE A 33 -53.32 37.30 6.03
N GLY A 34 -54.32 36.75 6.70
CA GLY A 34 -55.66 37.35 6.79
C GLY A 34 -55.72 38.64 7.64
N ALA A 35 -56.60 39.57 7.27
CA ALA A 35 -56.78 40.83 7.99
C ALA A 35 -57.27 40.62 9.44
N GLU A 36 -58.13 39.63 9.68
CA GLU A 36 -58.61 39.29 11.03
C GLU A 36 -57.47 38.85 11.94
N TYR A 37 -56.51 38.08 11.40
CA TYR A 37 -55.34 37.63 12.14
C TYR A 37 -54.40 38.78 12.49
N LEU A 38 -54.13 39.68 11.52
CA LEU A 38 -53.27 40.84 11.75
C LEU A 38 -53.86 41.82 12.80
N ASN A 39 -55.19 41.85 12.91
CA ASN A 39 -55.92 42.71 13.84
C ASN A 39 -56.45 41.97 15.08
N ALA A 40 -56.01 40.73 15.32
CA ALA A 40 -56.43 39.94 16.48
C ALA A 40 -55.99 40.60 17.80
N ASP A 41 -56.65 40.22 18.91
CA ASP A 41 -56.24 40.61 20.26
C ASP A 41 -56.03 39.35 21.12
N PRO A 42 -54.80 39.03 21.56
CA PRO A 42 -53.57 39.78 21.30
C PRO A 42 -53.13 39.72 19.84
N ALA A 43 -52.58 40.83 19.34
CA ALA A 43 -52.06 40.91 17.98
C ALA A 43 -50.85 39.99 17.80
N PRO A 44 -50.65 39.43 16.58
CA PRO A 44 -49.44 38.67 16.29
C PRO A 44 -48.20 39.56 16.44
N LEU A 45 -47.06 38.96 16.79
CA LEU A 45 -45.78 39.65 16.98
C LEU A 45 -45.17 40.10 15.64
N ILE A 46 -45.88 40.96 14.91
CA ILE A 46 -45.49 41.52 13.63
C ILE A 46 -45.54 43.04 13.75
N ARG A 47 -44.41 43.69 13.53
CA ARG A 47 -44.26 45.15 13.69
C ARG A 47 -43.59 45.75 12.47
N SER A 48 -43.85 47.02 12.20
CA SER A 48 -43.12 47.77 11.18
C SER A 48 -41.91 48.45 11.79
N ALA A 49 -40.87 48.64 10.99
CA ALA A 49 -39.75 49.52 11.30
C ALA A 49 -39.66 50.56 10.18
N ALA A 50 -39.53 51.85 10.53
CA ALA A 50 -39.30 52.93 9.56
C ALA A 50 -37.96 53.63 9.80
N THR A 51 -37.43 53.55 11.03
CA THR A 51 -36.19 54.21 11.45
C THR A 51 -35.26 53.23 12.14
N SER A 52 -33.98 53.55 12.23
CA SER A 52 -33.00 52.73 12.96
C SER A 52 -33.34 52.60 14.45
N THR A 53 -34.08 53.55 15.02
CA THR A 53 -34.59 53.47 16.40
C THR A 53 -35.61 52.34 16.54
N ASP A 54 -36.46 52.12 15.54
CA ASP A 54 -37.46 51.05 15.53
C ASP A 54 -36.82 49.65 15.52
N LEU A 55 -35.58 49.55 15.02
CA LEU A 55 -34.80 48.33 14.96
C LEU A 55 -34.00 48.04 16.24
N ARG A 56 -34.03 48.94 17.22
CA ARG A 56 -33.34 48.73 18.49
C ARG A 56 -34.07 47.68 19.32
N LEU A 57 -33.31 46.69 19.79
CA LEU A 57 -33.80 45.69 20.72
C LEU A 57 -33.53 46.13 22.15
N PHE A 58 -34.44 45.82 23.06
CA PHE A 58 -34.25 46.10 24.48
C PHE A 58 -33.04 45.32 25.02
N PRO A 59 -32.07 45.99 25.65
CA PRO A 59 -30.82 45.36 26.06
C PRO A 59 -31.06 44.26 27.08
N ARG A 60 -30.56 43.05 26.79
CA ARG A 60 -30.42 41.93 27.72
C ARG A 60 -28.93 41.64 27.91
N PRO A 61 -28.47 41.06 29.04
CA PRO A 61 -27.06 40.74 29.25
C PRO A 61 -26.49 39.94 28.06
N GLY A 62 -25.45 40.48 27.41
CA GLY A 62 -24.80 39.84 26.26
C GLY A 62 -25.52 39.99 24.90
N MET A 63 -26.59 40.78 24.81
CA MET A 63 -27.31 41.06 23.56
C MET A 63 -26.91 42.42 22.97
N ASP A 64 -26.58 42.42 21.67
CA ASP A 64 -26.43 43.65 20.89
C ASP A 64 -27.79 44.35 20.74
N ALA A 65 -27.88 45.60 21.20
CA ALA A 65 -29.10 46.40 21.15
C ALA A 65 -29.42 46.91 19.73
N THR A 66 -28.46 46.83 18.81
CA THR A 66 -28.52 47.38 17.44
C THR A 66 -28.06 46.36 16.40
N PRO A 67 -28.68 45.17 16.33
CA PRO A 67 -28.14 44.04 15.56
C PRO A 67 -28.18 44.22 14.04
N TRP A 68 -28.88 45.25 13.55
CA TRP A 68 -29.08 45.52 12.12
C TRP A 68 -28.57 46.89 11.68
N ASP A 69 -27.73 47.58 12.47
CA ASP A 69 -27.17 48.90 12.11
C ASP A 69 -26.36 48.90 10.80
N TRP A 70 -25.93 47.72 10.33
CA TRP A 70 -25.25 47.53 9.06
C TRP A 70 -26.20 47.52 7.85
N VAL A 71 -27.52 47.44 8.05
CA VAL A 71 -28.51 47.47 6.97
C VAL A 71 -28.73 48.93 6.54
N PRO A 72 -28.48 49.30 5.27
CA PRO A 72 -28.53 50.70 4.84
C PRO A 72 -29.90 51.36 4.95
N ASP A 73 -30.97 50.58 4.76
CA ASP A 73 -32.37 51.03 4.84
C ASP A 73 -33.06 50.38 6.05
N PRO A 74 -33.45 51.15 7.07
CA PRO A 74 -34.10 50.60 8.26
C PRO A 74 -35.59 50.29 8.04
N ALA A 75 -36.16 50.64 6.88
CA ALA A 75 -37.56 50.36 6.57
C ALA A 75 -37.79 48.86 6.35
N GLY A 76 -38.77 48.28 7.05
CA GLY A 76 -39.08 46.86 6.94
C GLY A 76 -40.08 46.33 7.97
N ILE A 77 -40.14 45.01 8.09
CA ILE A 77 -41.06 44.29 8.98
C ILE A 77 -40.26 43.43 9.97
N LEU A 78 -40.59 43.53 11.26
CA LEU A 78 -40.08 42.68 12.33
C LEU A 78 -41.07 41.56 12.62
N PHE A 79 -40.58 40.32 12.66
CA PHE A 79 -41.33 39.14 13.06
C PHE A 79 -40.75 38.57 14.36
N GLY A 80 -41.60 38.39 15.36
CA GLY A 80 -41.25 37.83 16.65
C GLY A 80 -41.35 36.31 16.64
N TRP A 81 -40.22 35.64 16.87
CA TRP A 81 -40.12 34.19 17.04
C TRP A 81 -40.18 33.86 18.52
N GLN A 82 -41.39 33.57 19.01
CA GLN A 82 -41.64 33.26 20.42
C GLN A 82 -41.50 31.76 20.69
N ASP A 83 -40.66 31.40 21.67
CA ASP A 83 -40.52 30.02 22.14
C ASP A 83 -41.61 29.64 23.17
N VAL A 84 -41.55 28.41 23.69
CA VAL A 84 -42.53 27.91 24.69
C VAL A 84 -42.47 28.65 26.03
N ASN A 85 -41.33 29.26 26.33
CA ASN A 85 -41.10 29.99 27.57
C ASN A 85 -41.48 31.48 27.43
N GLY A 86 -42.00 31.88 26.26
CA GLY A 86 -42.37 33.25 25.96
C GLY A 86 -41.19 34.14 25.55
N VAL A 87 -39.99 33.58 25.35
CA VAL A 87 -38.82 34.33 24.91
C VAL A 87 -38.95 34.63 23.43
N VAL A 88 -38.95 35.92 23.09
CA VAL A 88 -39.03 36.39 21.70
C VAL A 88 -37.63 36.70 21.16
N GLU A 89 -37.31 36.08 20.03
CA GLU A 89 -36.19 36.44 19.16
C GLU A 89 -36.72 37.14 17.91
N TRP A 90 -36.12 38.26 17.50
CA TRP A 90 -36.67 39.07 16.41
C TRP A 90 -35.96 38.78 15.10
N GLN A 91 -36.74 38.63 14.02
CA GLN A 91 -36.27 38.50 12.65
C GLN A 91 -36.68 39.72 11.86
N PHE A 92 -35.73 40.40 11.23
CA PHE A 92 -35.98 41.57 10.41
C PHE A 92 -36.08 41.21 8.92
N ARG A 93 -37.11 41.73 8.25
CA ARG A 93 -37.29 41.67 6.80
C ARG A 93 -37.26 43.09 6.24
N PRO A 94 -36.11 43.58 5.72
CA PRO A 94 -36.03 44.89 5.09
C PRO A 94 -36.96 44.99 3.88
N HIS A 95 -37.51 46.18 3.61
CA HIS A 95 -38.21 46.47 2.35
C HIS A 95 -37.26 46.35 1.16
N ASN A 96 -36.02 46.82 1.35
CA ASN A 96 -34.93 46.73 0.40
C ASN A 96 -33.83 45.81 0.94
N PRO A 97 -33.90 44.48 0.67
CA PRO A 97 -32.95 43.53 1.25
C PRO A 97 -31.52 43.78 0.76
N PRO A 98 -30.52 43.77 1.66
CA PRO A 98 -29.13 43.87 1.25
C PRO A 98 -28.72 42.65 0.42
N VAL A 99 -27.88 42.88 -0.59
CA VAL A 99 -27.33 41.83 -1.46
C VAL A 99 -26.02 41.33 -0.84
N GLY A 100 -25.91 40.02 -0.63
CA GLY A 100 -24.68 39.40 -0.13
C GLY A 100 -23.56 39.39 -1.16
N GLU A 101 -22.33 39.05 -0.73
CA GLU A 101 -21.17 38.86 -1.61
C GLU A 101 -21.40 37.79 -2.70
N ASP A 102 -22.37 36.89 -2.48
CA ASP A 102 -22.82 35.86 -3.43
C ASP A 102 -23.85 36.36 -4.46
N GLY A 103 -24.15 37.66 -4.47
CA GLY A 103 -25.12 38.29 -5.36
C GLY A 103 -26.59 38.01 -4.99
N ARG A 104 -26.86 37.36 -3.86
CA ARG A 104 -28.23 37.01 -3.44
C ARG A 104 -28.78 38.01 -2.43
N ALA A 105 -30.03 38.43 -2.63
CA ALA A 105 -30.76 39.29 -1.71
C ALA A 105 -31.09 38.54 -0.41
N ARG A 106 -30.64 39.05 0.75
CA ARG A 106 -30.90 38.46 2.07
C ARG A 106 -32.23 38.94 2.62
N LYS A 107 -33.31 38.24 2.25
CA LYS A 107 -34.70 38.65 2.56
C LYS A 107 -35.05 38.65 4.05
N TYR A 108 -34.48 37.74 4.85
CA TYR A 108 -34.78 37.62 6.28
C TYR A 108 -33.48 37.59 7.08
N LEU A 109 -33.40 38.39 8.13
CA LEU A 109 -32.18 38.66 8.90
C LEU A 109 -32.46 38.43 10.39
N PHE A 110 -31.88 37.37 10.96
CA PHE A 110 -31.72 37.27 12.40
C PHE A 110 -30.50 38.09 12.85
N ARG A 111 -30.48 38.51 14.12
CA ARG A 111 -29.26 39.09 14.70
C ARG A 111 -28.10 38.09 14.64
N LYS A 112 -26.88 38.60 14.54
CA LYS A 112 -25.67 37.75 14.51
C LYS A 112 -25.63 36.89 15.78
N GLY A 113 -25.50 35.57 15.58
CA GLY A 113 -25.46 34.59 16.68
C GLY A 113 -26.81 34.20 17.28
N ALA A 114 -27.95 34.74 16.79
CA ALA A 114 -29.25 34.20 17.15
C ALA A 114 -29.51 32.84 16.51
N ALA A 115 -30.20 31.97 17.24
CA ALA A 115 -30.55 30.62 16.82
C ALA A 115 -32.02 30.31 17.18
N ALA A 116 -32.95 31.14 16.69
CA ALA A 116 -34.37 30.81 16.76
C ALA A 116 -34.63 29.56 15.90
N ARG A 117 -34.97 28.44 16.53
CA ARG A 117 -35.22 27.16 15.84
C ARG A 117 -36.68 26.95 15.48
N TYR A 118 -37.58 27.58 16.23
CA TYR A 118 -39.01 27.50 16.03
C TYR A 118 -39.70 28.74 16.60
N ALA A 119 -40.96 28.95 16.22
CA ALA A 119 -41.87 29.90 16.83
C ALA A 119 -43.23 29.24 17.05
N ILE A 120 -43.90 29.54 18.16
CA ILE A 120 -45.29 29.12 18.40
C ILE A 120 -46.20 30.28 17.99
N LEU A 121 -46.99 30.07 16.93
CA LEU A 121 -47.87 31.10 16.37
C LEU A 121 -49.32 30.93 16.81
N SER A 122 -49.70 29.70 17.14
CA SER A 122 -50.98 29.37 17.76
C SER A 122 -50.77 28.20 18.72
N SER A 123 -51.24 28.35 19.96
CA SER A 123 -51.15 27.36 21.03
C SER A 123 -52.53 26.99 21.54
N ALA A 124 -53.37 26.48 20.65
CA ALA A 124 -54.72 26.03 20.95
C ALA A 124 -54.75 24.96 22.04
N ALA A 125 -55.24 25.33 23.23
CA ALA A 125 -55.36 24.41 24.35
C ALA A 125 -56.32 23.26 24.00
N GLY A 126 -55.86 22.02 24.12
CA GLY A 126 -56.67 20.84 23.78
C GLY A 126 -56.72 20.49 22.28
N ALA A 127 -56.01 21.20 21.41
CA ALA A 127 -55.98 20.86 19.98
C ALA A 127 -55.39 19.47 19.73
N GLU A 128 -56.11 18.63 18.97
CA GLU A 128 -55.67 17.29 18.60
C GLU A 128 -54.67 17.30 17.43
N ARG A 129 -54.58 18.40 16.69
CA ARG A 129 -53.76 18.56 15.49
C ARG A 129 -52.77 19.71 15.62
N ALA A 130 -51.61 19.55 14.99
CA ALA A 130 -50.57 20.55 14.93
C ALA A 130 -49.97 20.67 13.52
N TRP A 131 -49.62 21.89 13.13
CA TRP A 131 -48.92 22.23 11.90
C TRP A 131 -47.49 22.65 12.22
N VAL A 132 -46.52 22.04 11.53
CA VAL A 132 -45.13 22.49 11.54
C VAL A 132 -44.82 23.04 10.15
N VAL A 133 -44.61 24.34 10.06
CA VAL A 133 -44.62 25.08 8.78
C VAL A 133 -43.28 25.77 8.57
N GLU A 134 -42.63 25.48 7.46
CA GLU A 134 -41.41 26.18 7.03
C GLU A 134 -41.72 27.61 6.59
N GLY A 135 -40.89 28.56 6.99
CA GLY A 135 -40.97 29.95 6.52
C GLY A 135 -41.83 30.87 7.39
N THR A 136 -41.41 32.13 7.46
CA THR A 136 -42.02 33.16 8.33
C THR A 136 -43.44 33.51 7.88
N LYS A 137 -43.62 33.96 6.63
CA LYS A 137 -44.95 34.35 6.13
C LYS A 137 -45.89 33.15 6.00
N GLN A 138 -45.36 32.02 5.54
CA GLN A 138 -46.11 30.78 5.39
C GLN A 138 -46.73 30.29 6.71
N SER A 139 -45.96 30.28 7.80
CA SER A 139 -46.48 29.89 9.12
C SER A 139 -47.55 30.85 9.62
N HIS A 140 -47.40 32.16 9.42
CA HIS A 140 -48.44 33.16 9.73
C HIS A 140 -49.70 33.02 8.86
N ALA A 141 -49.56 32.69 7.57
CA ALA A 141 -50.70 32.48 6.69
C ALA A 141 -51.52 31.24 7.10
N VAL A 142 -50.85 30.17 7.53
CA VAL A 142 -51.52 28.99 8.10
C VAL A 142 -52.21 29.35 9.42
N ALA A 143 -51.51 30.03 10.34
CA ALA A 143 -52.08 30.48 11.61
C ALA A 143 -53.31 31.38 11.43
N ALA A 144 -53.30 32.26 10.43
CA ALA A 144 -54.42 33.13 10.10
C ALA A 144 -55.69 32.39 9.64
N VAL A 145 -55.54 31.16 9.12
CA VAL A 145 -56.66 30.36 8.62
C VAL A 145 -57.16 29.36 9.66
N VAL A 146 -56.26 28.73 10.42
CA VAL A 146 -56.65 27.72 11.42
C VAL A 146 -57.06 28.35 12.76
N GLY A 147 -56.59 29.57 13.06
CA GLY A 147 -56.89 30.28 14.31
C GLY A 147 -56.54 29.44 15.54
N GLU A 148 -57.48 29.38 16.49
CA GLU A 148 -57.34 28.63 17.75
C GLU A 148 -57.78 27.16 17.65
N THR A 149 -57.93 26.60 16.44
CA THR A 149 -58.35 25.20 16.29
C THR A 149 -57.18 24.21 16.33
N ASP A 150 -56.03 24.62 15.82
CA ASP A 150 -54.83 23.80 15.69
C ASP A 150 -53.63 24.51 16.34
N VAL A 151 -52.64 23.73 16.79
CA VAL A 151 -51.32 24.29 17.13
C VAL A 151 -50.57 24.62 15.84
N VAL A 152 -49.93 25.80 15.76
CA VAL A 152 -49.09 26.17 14.61
C VAL A 152 -47.69 26.54 15.09
N ILE A 153 -46.70 25.83 14.54
CA ILE A 153 -45.28 26.00 14.82
C ILE A 153 -44.58 26.41 13.52
N GLY A 154 -43.94 27.57 13.52
CA GLY A 154 -43.08 28.03 12.43
C GLY A 154 -41.65 27.52 12.62
N ILE A 155 -40.98 27.14 11.54
CA ILE A 155 -39.52 26.84 11.50
C ILE A 155 -38.85 27.72 10.45
N PRO A 156 -37.64 28.24 10.69
CA PRO A 156 -37.03 29.26 9.82
C PRO A 156 -36.54 28.71 8.48
N GLY A 157 -36.38 27.38 8.38
CA GLY A 157 -35.99 26.66 7.18
C GLY A 157 -36.01 25.16 7.44
N CYS A 158 -35.93 24.36 6.37
CA CYS A 158 -36.10 22.91 6.39
C CYS A 158 -35.16 22.17 7.36
N SER A 159 -33.98 22.72 7.65
CA SER A 159 -33.01 22.20 8.63
C SER A 159 -32.84 23.09 9.87
N GLY A 160 -33.42 24.30 9.85
CA GLY A 160 -33.24 25.33 10.88
C GLY A 160 -33.89 25.01 12.23
N TRP A 161 -34.73 23.98 12.29
CA TRP A 161 -35.30 23.44 13.53
C TRP A 161 -34.28 22.66 14.38
N SER A 162 -33.13 22.26 13.81
CA SER A 162 -32.18 21.36 14.47
C SER A 162 -30.97 22.09 15.09
N ALA A 163 -30.46 21.59 16.22
CA ALA A 163 -29.08 21.84 16.64
C ALA A 163 -28.14 20.78 16.04
N GLY A 164 -26.83 21.04 16.03
CA GLY A 164 -25.81 20.09 15.60
C GLY A 164 -26.14 18.63 15.95
N GLY A 165 -26.09 17.75 14.96
CA GLY A 165 -26.49 16.34 15.10
C GLY A 165 -27.99 16.03 14.87
N TRP A 166 -28.76 16.90 14.21
CA TRP A 166 -30.20 16.67 13.91
C TRP A 166 -31.04 16.45 15.18
N THR A 167 -30.83 17.30 16.17
CA THR A 167 -31.52 17.27 17.47
C THR A 167 -32.71 18.22 17.47
N LEU A 168 -33.89 17.72 17.86
CA LEU A 168 -35.10 18.52 18.02
C LEU A 168 -35.18 19.05 19.47
N PRO A 169 -35.54 20.33 19.69
CA PRO A 169 -35.79 20.85 21.04
C PRO A 169 -36.85 20.01 21.78
N MET A 170 -36.58 19.67 23.04
CA MET A 170 -37.42 18.74 23.80
C MET A 170 -38.82 19.31 24.08
N GLU A 171 -38.89 20.63 24.20
CA GLU A 171 -40.09 21.42 24.37
C GLU A 171 -41.07 21.21 23.21
N ILE A 172 -40.55 21.18 21.97
CA ILE A 172 -41.35 20.92 20.77
C ILE A 172 -41.80 19.47 20.73
N ALA A 173 -40.91 18.53 21.05
CA ALA A 173 -41.29 17.11 21.12
C ALA A 173 -42.42 16.87 22.13
N THR A 174 -42.35 17.53 23.30
CA THR A 174 -43.37 17.45 24.35
C THR A 174 -44.67 18.10 23.90
N LEU A 175 -44.62 19.31 23.33
CA LEU A 175 -45.81 20.03 22.85
C LEU A 175 -46.57 19.23 21.77
N LEU A 176 -45.86 18.48 20.93
CA LEU A 176 -46.44 17.71 19.83
C LEU A 176 -46.79 16.26 20.18
N THR A 177 -46.45 15.80 21.40
CA THR A 177 -46.73 14.42 21.85
C THR A 177 -48.23 14.13 21.79
N GLY A 178 -48.59 12.99 21.18
CA GLY A 178 -49.98 12.54 21.05
C GLY A 178 -50.84 13.34 20.06
N LYS A 179 -50.31 14.33 19.33
CA LYS A 179 -51.06 15.09 18.32
C LYS A 179 -50.94 14.50 16.91
N VAL A 180 -51.89 14.81 16.04
CA VAL A 180 -51.77 14.60 14.59
C VAL A 180 -50.92 15.73 14.01
N VAL A 181 -49.70 15.44 13.56
CA VAL A 181 -48.74 16.44 13.08
C VAL A 181 -48.71 16.49 11.55
N LEU A 182 -48.90 17.69 11.01
CA LEU A 182 -48.81 18.02 9.60
C LEU A 182 -47.58 18.89 9.35
N ILE A 183 -46.59 18.38 8.62
CA ILE A 183 -45.40 19.11 8.23
C ILE A 183 -45.62 19.73 6.85
N ALA A 184 -45.50 21.05 6.74
CA ALA A 184 -45.56 21.79 5.49
C ALA A 184 -44.20 22.44 5.20
N LEU A 185 -43.51 21.91 4.20
CA LEU A 185 -42.27 22.47 3.67
C LEU A 185 -42.55 23.22 2.37
N ASP A 186 -41.58 23.96 1.86
CA ASP A 186 -41.65 24.54 0.52
C ASP A 186 -41.87 23.45 -0.54
N ALA A 187 -42.45 23.83 -1.68
CA ALA A 187 -42.69 22.90 -2.80
C ALA A 187 -41.39 22.32 -3.40
N ASP A 188 -40.23 22.86 -3.03
CA ASP A 188 -38.91 22.48 -3.52
C ASP A 188 -38.47 21.09 -3.08
N ALA A 189 -39.11 20.48 -2.05
CA ALA A 189 -38.87 19.11 -1.60
C ALA A 189 -39.05 18.06 -2.72
N GLN A 190 -39.72 18.42 -3.82
CA GLN A 190 -39.84 17.57 -5.02
C GLN A 190 -38.59 17.57 -5.91
N THR A 191 -37.72 18.56 -5.76
CA THR A 191 -36.53 18.77 -6.61
C THR A 191 -35.23 18.97 -5.83
N ASN A 192 -35.32 19.15 -4.51
CA ASN A 192 -34.23 19.43 -3.59
C ASN A 192 -34.09 18.29 -2.58
N PRO A 193 -33.02 17.47 -2.65
CA PRO A 193 -32.83 16.36 -1.71
C PRO A 193 -32.60 16.84 -0.27
N ALA A 194 -32.02 18.02 -0.08
CA ALA A 194 -31.69 18.53 1.25
C ALA A 194 -32.97 18.84 2.03
N VAL A 195 -33.95 19.48 1.38
CA VAL A 195 -35.27 19.73 1.97
C VAL A 195 -36.02 18.42 2.20
N TYR A 196 -35.96 17.48 1.25
CA TYR A 196 -36.55 16.16 1.42
C TYR A 196 -35.98 15.44 2.65
N ASP A 197 -34.66 15.38 2.78
CA ASP A 197 -33.98 14.67 3.87
C ASP A 197 -34.18 15.36 5.21
N ALA A 198 -34.15 16.70 5.25
CA ALA A 198 -34.40 17.45 6.45
C ALA A 198 -35.84 17.26 6.95
N GLY A 199 -36.82 17.20 6.04
CA GLY A 199 -38.20 16.84 6.35
C GLY A 199 -38.35 15.44 6.94
N VAL A 200 -37.74 14.42 6.32
CA VAL A 200 -37.78 13.03 6.83
C VAL A 200 -37.17 12.96 8.23
N LYS A 201 -36.03 13.62 8.46
CA LYS A 201 -35.38 13.65 9.78
C LYS A 201 -36.24 14.34 10.83
N LEU A 202 -36.94 15.42 10.47
CA LEU A 202 -37.89 16.08 11.38
C LEU A 202 -39.02 15.12 11.78
N ALA A 203 -39.60 14.40 10.83
CA ALA A 203 -40.65 13.43 11.11
C ALA A 203 -40.18 12.30 12.03
N ASP A 204 -38.96 11.79 11.82
CA ASP A 204 -38.37 10.76 12.69
C ASP A 204 -38.22 11.22 14.15
N ARG A 205 -37.93 12.51 14.36
CA ARG A 205 -37.82 13.12 15.71
C ARG A 205 -39.17 13.36 16.39
N LEU A 206 -40.27 13.26 15.65
CA LEU A 206 -41.63 13.47 16.13
C LEU A 206 -42.40 12.15 16.31
N SER A 207 -41.70 11.04 16.48
CA SER A 207 -42.28 9.69 16.58
C SER A 207 -43.23 9.48 17.77
N ALA A 208 -43.19 10.33 18.80
CA ALA A 208 -44.13 10.32 19.94
C ALA A 208 -45.49 11.01 19.63
N SER A 209 -45.65 11.57 18.43
CA SER A 209 -46.91 12.14 17.95
C SER A 209 -47.89 11.02 17.56
N ALA A 210 -49.21 11.27 17.56
CA ALA A 210 -50.19 10.27 17.15
C ALA A 210 -50.05 9.87 15.67
N SER A 211 -49.70 10.83 14.81
CA SER A 211 -49.23 10.57 13.45
C SER A 211 -48.41 11.75 12.93
N VAL A 212 -47.52 11.49 11.97
CA VAL A 212 -46.75 12.53 11.29
C VAL A 212 -46.90 12.35 9.79
N SER A 213 -47.31 13.40 9.09
CA SER A 213 -47.47 13.39 7.64
C SER A 213 -47.13 14.74 7.02
N PHE A 214 -46.82 14.74 5.73
CA PHE A 214 -46.40 15.90 4.98
C PHE A 214 -47.53 16.42 4.11
N VAL A 215 -47.82 17.70 4.28
CA VAL A 215 -48.67 18.48 3.38
C VAL A 215 -47.82 18.89 2.19
N ARG A 216 -48.22 18.46 0.99
CA ARG A 216 -47.51 18.79 -0.23
C ARG A 216 -48.06 20.09 -0.79
N THR A 217 -47.31 21.16 -0.59
CA THR A 217 -47.63 22.51 -1.06
C THR A 217 -47.93 22.51 -2.56
N PRO A 218 -49.11 23.00 -3.00
CA PRO A 218 -49.43 23.14 -4.41
C PRO A 218 -48.49 24.13 -5.10
N GLY A 219 -47.95 23.75 -6.27
CA GLY A 219 -47.00 24.57 -7.03
C GLY A 219 -45.65 23.88 -7.22
N GLY A 220 -44.62 24.67 -7.50
CA GLY A 220 -43.24 24.19 -7.66
C GLY A 220 -42.22 25.31 -7.43
N GLY A 221 -40.96 24.95 -7.23
CA GLY A 221 -39.91 25.93 -6.90
C GLY A 221 -40.03 26.43 -5.46
N SER A 222 -39.81 27.73 -5.24
CA SER A 222 -39.86 28.38 -3.92
C SER A 222 -41.27 28.77 -3.47
N ASN A 223 -42.30 28.10 -3.99
CA ASN A 223 -43.69 28.41 -3.63
C ASN A 223 -44.03 27.77 -2.27
N GLY A 224 -44.55 28.59 -1.36
CA GLY A 224 -45.03 28.19 -0.04
C GLY A 224 -46.56 28.06 0.03
N LEU A 225 -47.08 27.62 1.18
CA LEU A 225 -48.54 27.61 1.43
C LEU A 225 -49.15 29.02 1.44
N ASP A 226 -48.39 30.05 1.84
CA ASP A 226 -48.80 31.45 1.77
C ASP A 226 -49.10 31.87 0.33
N ASP A 227 -48.24 31.51 -0.63
CA ASP A 227 -48.48 31.79 -2.05
C ASP A 227 -49.76 31.11 -2.55
N TYR A 228 -49.98 29.86 -2.16
CA TYR A 228 -51.19 29.13 -2.53
C TYR A 228 -52.46 29.77 -1.92
N LEU A 229 -52.42 30.11 -0.63
CA LEU A 229 -53.54 30.72 0.07
C LEU A 229 -53.84 32.13 -0.45
N ALA A 230 -52.83 32.89 -0.88
CA ALA A 230 -52.98 34.19 -1.51
C ALA A 230 -53.79 34.13 -2.82
N THR A 231 -53.73 33.00 -3.55
CA THR A 231 -54.55 32.81 -4.78
C THR A 231 -56.03 32.55 -4.52
N LEU A 232 -56.42 32.36 -3.25
CA LEU A 232 -57.78 31.99 -2.86
C LEU A 232 -58.49 33.13 -2.12
N ASP A 233 -59.79 33.29 -2.41
CA ASP A 233 -60.71 34.09 -1.61
C ASP A 233 -60.71 33.61 -0.15
N VAL A 234 -60.81 34.54 0.80
CA VAL A 234 -60.68 34.27 2.25
C VAL A 234 -61.59 33.13 2.70
N GLU A 235 -62.84 33.10 2.25
CA GLU A 235 -63.84 32.07 2.58
C GLU A 235 -63.43 30.65 2.15
N ARG A 236 -62.57 30.52 1.14
CA ARG A 236 -62.14 29.23 0.58
C ARG A 236 -60.87 28.69 1.23
N ARG A 237 -60.12 29.51 1.96
CA ARG A 237 -58.81 29.16 2.53
C ARG A 237 -58.91 28.03 3.56
N ALA A 238 -59.90 28.08 4.46
CA ALA A 238 -60.11 27.05 5.48
C ALA A 238 -60.43 25.67 4.86
N GLY A 239 -61.33 25.66 3.85
CA GLY A 239 -61.65 24.45 3.10
C GLY A 239 -60.45 23.88 2.33
N ALA A 240 -59.61 24.75 1.78
CA ALA A 240 -58.40 24.36 1.06
C ALA A 240 -57.34 23.72 1.99
N LEU A 241 -57.07 24.31 3.16
CA LEU A 241 -56.17 23.69 4.15
C LEU A 241 -56.71 22.35 4.67
N ALA A 242 -58.01 22.25 4.92
CA ALA A 242 -58.63 20.99 5.33
C ALA A 242 -58.48 19.89 4.26
N ALA A 243 -58.62 20.23 2.97
CA ALA A 243 -58.39 19.29 1.87
C ALA A 243 -56.92 18.86 1.76
N LEU A 244 -55.98 19.79 1.97
CA LEU A 244 -54.55 19.51 2.00
C LEU A 244 -54.17 18.60 3.17
N ALA A 245 -54.68 18.90 4.37
CA ALA A 245 -54.52 18.05 5.56
C ALA A 245 -55.03 16.62 5.32
N LYS A 246 -56.22 16.46 4.73
CA LYS A 246 -56.79 15.14 4.41
C LYS A 246 -55.98 14.36 3.38
N SER A 247 -55.26 15.05 2.50
CA SER A 247 -54.46 14.43 1.43
C SER A 247 -52.98 14.27 1.78
N ALA A 248 -52.57 14.64 3.00
CA ALA A 248 -51.20 14.53 3.50
C ALA A 248 -50.64 13.11 3.34
N LYS A 249 -49.31 13.03 3.14
CA LYS A 249 -48.61 11.78 2.79
C LYS A 249 -47.49 11.50 3.77
N GLY A 250 -47.10 10.23 3.93
CA GLY A 250 -45.98 9.87 4.82
C GLY A 250 -44.58 10.31 4.36
N ARG A 251 -44.45 11.03 3.23
CA ARG A 251 -43.17 11.52 2.68
C ARG A 251 -43.31 12.91 2.04
N PRO A 252 -42.28 13.78 2.12
CA PRO A 252 -42.31 15.14 1.56
C PRO A 252 -42.65 15.16 0.06
N ALA A 253 -42.08 14.24 -0.72
CA ALA A 253 -42.35 14.10 -2.16
C ALA A 253 -42.69 12.64 -2.53
N ARG A 254 -43.19 12.43 -3.76
CA ARG A 254 -43.54 11.09 -4.27
C ARG A 254 -42.33 10.14 -4.28
N GLN A 255 -41.16 10.67 -4.60
CA GLN A 255 -39.87 10.00 -4.57
C GLN A 255 -38.84 10.98 -4.00
N ARG A 256 -37.80 10.47 -3.34
CA ARG A 256 -36.66 11.28 -2.90
C ARG A 256 -35.97 11.87 -4.15
N PRO A 257 -35.87 13.21 -4.28
CA PRO A 257 -35.20 13.83 -5.41
C PRO A 257 -33.74 13.38 -5.46
N LYS A 258 -33.21 13.22 -6.68
CA LYS A 258 -31.77 13.01 -6.87
C LYS A 258 -31.03 14.31 -6.56
N ALA A 259 -29.82 14.22 -6.03
CA ALA A 259 -29.02 15.42 -5.79
C ALA A 259 -28.72 16.14 -7.11
N LYS A 260 -29.03 17.44 -7.15
CA LYS A 260 -28.58 18.32 -8.24
C LYS A 260 -27.10 18.63 -7.99
N LEU A 261 -26.24 18.17 -8.89
CA LEU A 261 -24.82 18.53 -8.89
C LEU A 261 -24.63 19.78 -9.74
N ARG A 262 -23.81 20.72 -9.27
CA ARG A 262 -23.45 21.92 -10.03
C ARG A 262 -22.34 21.52 -11.02
N VAL A 263 -22.37 22.11 -12.21
CA VAL A 263 -21.38 21.89 -13.28
C VAL A 263 -20.49 23.11 -13.33
N VAL A 264 -19.17 22.91 -13.34
CA VAL A 264 -18.20 23.94 -13.72
C VAL A 264 -17.79 23.68 -15.17
N HIS A 265 -17.90 24.70 -16.03
CA HIS A 265 -17.47 24.66 -17.43
C HIS A 265 -15.95 24.94 -17.54
N ASP A 266 -15.32 24.40 -18.58
CA ASP A 266 -13.87 24.34 -18.80
C ASP A 266 -13.12 25.70 -18.86
N ASP A 267 -13.82 26.84 -18.82
CA ASP A 267 -13.25 28.17 -19.13
C ASP A 267 -12.52 28.85 -17.94
N GLU A 268 -12.57 28.31 -16.71
CA GLU A 268 -11.94 28.95 -15.54
C GLU A 268 -10.48 28.51 -15.27
N ARG A 269 -9.85 27.74 -16.17
CA ARG A 269 -8.45 27.26 -16.00
C ARG A 269 -7.36 28.21 -16.48
N ALA A 270 -7.70 29.40 -16.95
CA ALA A 270 -6.74 30.37 -17.45
C ALA A 270 -6.74 31.64 -16.59
N GLU A 271 -6.16 31.55 -15.39
CA GLU A 271 -5.24 32.54 -14.79
C GLU A 271 -5.01 32.18 -13.32
N GLY A 272 -3.73 32.01 -12.96
CA GLY A 272 -3.33 31.58 -11.64
C GLY A 272 -3.48 32.68 -10.58
N SER A 273 -3.82 32.26 -9.37
CA SER A 273 -3.37 32.94 -8.17
C SER A 273 -3.08 31.88 -7.11
N SER A 274 -1.81 31.81 -6.73
CA SER A 274 -1.39 31.39 -5.39
C SER A 274 -2.17 32.17 -4.34
N GLY A 275 -2.67 31.48 -3.33
CA GLY A 275 -3.36 32.07 -2.20
C GLY A 275 -3.63 31.00 -1.16
N ASP A 276 -2.80 30.99 -0.12
CA ASP A 276 -3.00 30.19 1.08
C ASP A 276 -4.34 30.54 1.72
N GLY A 277 -5.23 29.56 1.81
CA GLY A 277 -6.52 29.67 2.48
C GLY A 277 -7.09 28.27 2.66
N GLU A 278 -7.23 27.84 3.93
CA GLU A 278 -7.98 26.64 4.32
C GLU A 278 -9.34 26.62 3.62
N SER A 279 -9.52 25.71 2.67
CA SER A 279 -10.77 25.54 1.94
C SER A 279 -11.48 24.25 2.39
N ASP A 280 -12.69 24.44 2.92
CA ASP A 280 -13.68 23.42 3.26
C ASP A 280 -13.87 22.37 2.14
N GLY A 281 -14.05 21.11 2.55
CA GLY A 281 -13.99 19.90 1.72
C GLY A 281 -15.19 19.66 0.78
N GLY A 282 -15.49 20.61 -0.13
CA GLY A 282 -16.61 20.53 -1.07
C GLY A 282 -16.26 20.22 -2.54
N GLY A 283 -15.01 20.44 -2.99
CA GLY A 283 -14.68 20.48 -4.43
C GLY A 283 -14.27 19.16 -5.10
N VAL A 284 -14.05 18.08 -4.34
CA VAL A 284 -13.31 16.91 -4.86
C VAL A 284 -14.19 15.95 -5.69
N GLN A 285 -15.53 15.97 -5.54
CA GLN A 285 -16.42 14.92 -6.07
C GLN A 285 -16.96 15.13 -7.50
N GLU A 286 -16.97 16.37 -8.04
CA GLU A 286 -17.76 16.72 -9.24
C GLU A 286 -17.16 16.26 -10.58
N TRP A 287 -15.85 16.03 -10.67
CA TRP A 287 -15.20 15.59 -11.92
C TRP A 287 -15.17 14.06 -12.09
N MET A 288 -15.36 13.31 -11.00
CA MET A 288 -15.27 11.85 -10.96
C MET A 288 -16.56 11.15 -11.43
N PHE A 289 -17.70 11.85 -11.35
CA PHE A 289 -19.01 11.30 -11.68
C PHE A 289 -19.72 12.18 -12.73
N THR A 290 -20.56 11.57 -13.56
CA THR A 290 -21.49 12.31 -14.40
C THR A 290 -22.59 12.94 -13.55
N GLU A 291 -23.32 13.92 -14.10
CA GLU A 291 -24.50 14.50 -13.45
C GLU A 291 -25.55 13.44 -13.05
N ALA A 292 -25.58 12.30 -13.74
CA ALA A 292 -26.46 11.18 -13.41
C ALA A 292 -25.93 10.28 -12.28
N GLY A 293 -24.79 10.63 -11.66
CA GLY A 293 -24.10 9.84 -10.63
C GLY A 293 -23.34 8.62 -11.17
N LYS A 294 -23.12 8.53 -12.48
CA LYS A 294 -22.34 7.43 -13.07
C LYS A 294 -20.86 7.76 -12.99
N LEU A 295 -20.04 6.82 -12.52
CA LEU A 295 -18.59 6.96 -12.53
C LEU A 295 -18.07 7.35 -13.93
N ARG A 296 -17.03 8.18 -13.98
CA ARG A 296 -16.26 8.54 -15.18
C ARG A 296 -14.87 7.89 -15.14
N PRO A 297 -14.73 6.57 -15.43
CA PRO A 297 -13.46 5.86 -15.27
C PRO A 297 -12.31 6.47 -16.07
N ASP A 298 -12.55 6.98 -17.28
CA ASP A 298 -11.51 7.59 -18.11
C ASP A 298 -11.00 8.90 -17.52
N THR A 299 -11.88 9.76 -17.02
CA THR A 299 -11.48 11.01 -16.35
C THR A 299 -10.69 10.70 -15.08
N ILE A 300 -11.17 9.76 -14.25
CA ILE A 300 -10.49 9.31 -13.03
C ILE A 300 -9.12 8.72 -13.34
N ALA A 301 -9.03 7.78 -14.28
CA ALA A 301 -7.77 7.16 -14.64
C ALA A 301 -6.75 8.17 -15.19
N LYS A 302 -7.19 9.15 -15.98
CA LYS A 302 -6.32 10.24 -16.48
C LYS A 302 -5.83 11.17 -15.37
N HIS A 303 -6.68 11.51 -14.41
CA HIS A 303 -6.30 12.31 -13.25
C HIS A 303 -5.33 11.54 -12.36
N VAL A 304 -5.62 10.28 -12.04
CA VAL A 304 -4.72 9.40 -11.28
C VAL A 304 -3.33 9.38 -11.92
N LEU A 305 -3.24 9.17 -13.24
CA LEU A 305 -1.95 9.20 -13.97
C LEU A 305 -1.24 10.56 -13.97
N ALA A 306 -1.96 11.65 -13.76
CA ALA A 306 -1.39 13.00 -13.69
C ALA A 306 -0.85 13.31 -12.28
N GLU A 307 -1.54 12.86 -11.24
CA GLU A 307 -1.16 13.05 -9.84
C GLU A 307 -0.07 12.07 -9.40
N ARG A 308 -0.20 10.79 -9.80
CA ARG A 308 0.73 9.73 -9.42
C ARG A 308 1.13 8.91 -10.65
N PRO A 309 2.44 8.71 -10.90
CA PRO A 309 2.88 7.83 -11.98
C PRO A 309 2.39 6.40 -11.72
N VAL A 310 1.72 5.82 -12.72
CA VAL A 310 1.24 4.43 -12.72
C VAL A 310 1.78 3.73 -13.96
N ALA A 311 2.19 2.48 -13.83
CA ALA A 311 2.66 1.64 -14.93
C ALA A 311 2.07 0.23 -14.82
N GLU A 312 2.03 -0.51 -15.93
CA GLU A 312 1.62 -1.91 -15.96
C GLU A 312 2.84 -2.82 -15.83
N GLY A 313 2.79 -3.85 -15.00
CA GLY A 313 3.84 -4.87 -14.92
C GLY A 313 3.28 -6.24 -14.57
N GLY A 314 3.59 -7.26 -15.37
CA GLY A 314 3.21 -8.64 -15.07
C GLY A 314 1.69 -8.89 -15.00
N GLY A 315 0.90 -8.09 -15.72
CA GLY A 315 -0.56 -8.19 -15.78
C GLY A 315 -1.31 -7.44 -14.67
N GLN A 316 -0.63 -6.59 -13.90
CA GLN A 316 -1.20 -5.77 -12.84
C GLN A 316 -0.63 -4.35 -12.87
N LEU A 317 -1.31 -3.39 -12.27
CA LEU A 317 -0.82 -2.02 -12.15
C LEU A 317 0.15 -1.88 -10.97
N ALA A 318 1.11 -0.98 -11.13
CA ALA A 318 2.03 -0.54 -10.10
C ALA A 318 1.95 0.98 -9.94
N VAL A 319 2.01 1.44 -8.70
CA VAL A 319 1.97 2.86 -8.35
C VAL A 319 3.36 3.33 -7.92
N TYR A 320 3.81 4.47 -8.44
CA TYR A 320 5.09 5.06 -8.05
C TYR A 320 4.94 5.87 -6.77
N GLU A 321 5.70 5.52 -5.75
CA GLU A 321 5.72 6.19 -4.45
C GLU A 321 7.05 5.88 -3.73
N GLY A 322 7.62 6.85 -3.02
CA GLY A 322 8.88 6.64 -2.29
C GLY A 322 10.10 6.32 -3.17
N GLY A 323 10.08 6.72 -4.46
CA GLY A 323 11.22 6.53 -5.37
C GLY A 323 11.16 5.28 -6.26
N TYR A 324 10.12 4.45 -6.15
CA TYR A 324 9.97 3.23 -6.97
C TYR A 324 8.52 2.83 -7.19
N TYR A 325 8.29 1.89 -8.12
CA TYR A 325 6.99 1.31 -8.42
C TYR A 325 6.66 0.12 -7.51
N HIS A 326 5.58 0.25 -6.75
CA HIS A 326 5.05 -0.79 -5.88
C HIS A 326 4.14 -1.73 -6.65
N LEU A 327 4.60 -2.96 -6.87
CA LEU A 327 3.85 -3.98 -7.60
C LEU A 327 2.94 -4.79 -6.64
N HIS A 328 1.94 -4.12 -6.06
CA HIS A 328 1.01 -4.70 -5.08
C HIS A 328 -0.44 -4.49 -5.51
N ARG A 329 -1.29 -5.51 -5.34
CA ARG A 329 -2.73 -5.44 -5.71
C ARG A 329 -3.43 -4.31 -4.97
N ASP A 330 -3.16 -4.20 -3.68
CA ASP A 330 -3.80 -3.21 -2.82
C ASP A 330 -3.29 -1.78 -3.06
N ALA A 331 -2.22 -1.57 -3.85
CA ALA A 331 -1.72 -0.22 -4.14
C ALA A 331 -2.76 0.59 -4.93
N VAL A 332 -3.41 -0.06 -5.92
CA VAL A 332 -4.52 0.56 -6.66
C VAL A 332 -5.76 0.68 -5.79
N THR A 333 -6.05 -0.35 -4.98
CA THR A 333 -7.18 -0.32 -4.05
C THR A 333 -7.07 0.85 -3.07
N ALA A 334 -5.89 1.07 -2.49
CA ALA A 334 -5.63 2.18 -1.58
C ALA A 334 -5.78 3.54 -2.29
N LEU A 335 -5.20 3.66 -3.49
CA LEU A 335 -5.27 4.88 -4.30
C LEU A 335 -6.72 5.23 -4.68
N VAL A 336 -7.48 4.26 -5.18
CA VAL A 336 -8.88 4.43 -5.58
C VAL A 336 -9.79 4.59 -4.36
N GLY A 337 -9.51 3.88 -3.27
CA GLY A 337 -10.23 3.98 -2.01
C GLY A 337 -10.12 5.36 -1.39
N ASP A 338 -8.90 5.91 -1.31
CA ASP A 338 -8.66 7.27 -0.80
C ASP A 338 -9.32 8.33 -1.70
N LEU A 339 -9.28 8.13 -3.02
CA LEU A 339 -9.89 9.03 -3.99
C LEU A 339 -11.43 9.03 -3.93
N LEU A 340 -12.06 7.85 -3.86
CA LEU A 340 -13.53 7.72 -3.91
C LEU A 340 -14.20 7.79 -2.53
N ARG A 341 -13.48 7.48 -1.45
CA ARG A 341 -13.98 7.49 -0.06
C ARG A 341 -15.31 6.75 0.07
N ASP A 342 -16.34 7.39 0.60
CA ASP A 342 -17.68 6.82 0.80
C ASP A 342 -18.37 6.35 -0.51
N GLN A 343 -17.88 6.78 -1.68
CA GLN A 343 -18.37 6.34 -2.99
C GLN A 343 -17.61 5.10 -3.53
N TYR A 344 -16.62 4.60 -2.79
CA TYR A 344 -15.86 3.42 -3.16
C TYR A 344 -16.77 2.18 -3.22
N ASN A 345 -16.59 1.38 -4.26
CA ASN A 345 -17.02 -0.01 -4.31
C ASN A 345 -16.16 -0.77 -5.33
N SER A 346 -16.16 -2.09 -5.25
CA SER A 346 -15.35 -2.97 -6.12
C SER A 346 -15.67 -2.81 -7.62
N GLY A 347 -16.90 -2.44 -7.97
CA GLY A 347 -17.28 -2.15 -9.35
C GLY A 347 -16.63 -0.87 -9.88
N HIS A 348 -16.51 0.16 -9.05
CA HIS A 348 -15.80 1.38 -9.40
C HIS A 348 -14.31 1.14 -9.58
N GLU A 349 -13.70 0.45 -8.62
CA GLU A 349 -12.30 0.03 -8.68
C GLU A 349 -11.99 -0.73 -9.97
N THR A 350 -12.75 -1.80 -10.26
CA THR A 350 -12.55 -2.62 -11.46
C THR A 350 -12.61 -1.79 -12.76
N ASN A 351 -13.53 -0.82 -12.83
CA ASN A 351 -13.69 0.02 -14.02
C ASN A 351 -12.52 1.01 -14.18
N ILE A 352 -12.03 1.58 -13.08
CA ILE A 352 -10.88 2.49 -13.08
C ILE A 352 -9.60 1.72 -13.42
N GLU A 353 -9.37 0.56 -12.78
CA GLU A 353 -8.20 -0.30 -13.01
C GLU A 353 -8.10 -0.72 -14.48
N LYS A 354 -9.20 -1.21 -15.08
CA LYS A 354 -9.25 -1.57 -16.51
C LYS A 354 -8.88 -0.38 -17.41
N ARG A 355 -9.33 0.83 -17.06
CA ARG A 355 -9.02 2.01 -17.87
C ARG A 355 -7.58 2.48 -17.68
N LEU A 356 -7.06 2.43 -16.45
CA LEU A 356 -5.64 2.69 -16.16
C LEU A 356 -4.74 1.74 -16.94
N LEU A 357 -5.05 0.43 -16.99
CA LEU A 357 -4.32 -0.55 -17.81
C LEU A 357 -4.33 -0.15 -19.29
N GLY A 358 -5.48 0.24 -19.83
CA GLY A 358 -5.61 0.73 -21.20
C GLY A 358 -4.76 1.98 -21.47
N LEU A 359 -4.77 2.96 -20.57
CA LEU A 359 -3.96 4.17 -20.68
C LEU A 359 -2.46 3.88 -20.57
N CYS A 360 -2.05 2.96 -19.68
CA CYS A 360 -0.66 2.52 -19.57
C CYS A 360 -0.19 1.89 -20.90
N PHE A 361 -1.01 1.04 -21.51
CA PHE A 361 -0.73 0.48 -22.83
C PHE A 361 -0.62 1.56 -23.92
N GLU A 362 -1.59 2.48 -24.00
CA GLU A 362 -1.59 3.61 -24.95
C GLU A 362 -0.32 4.48 -24.81
N ARG A 363 0.11 4.74 -23.57
CA ARG A 363 1.26 5.60 -23.25
C ARG A 363 2.59 4.84 -23.18
N LYS A 364 2.60 3.52 -23.42
CA LYS A 364 3.77 2.64 -23.30
C LYS A 364 4.42 2.69 -21.90
N LEU A 365 3.61 2.84 -20.86
CA LEU A 365 4.01 2.78 -19.46
C LEU A 365 3.97 1.34 -18.97
N SER A 366 4.93 0.53 -19.44
CA SER A 366 5.08 -0.86 -19.02
C SER A 366 6.40 -1.04 -18.28
N LEU A 367 6.33 -1.61 -17.08
CA LEU A 367 7.47 -1.99 -16.27
C LEU A 367 8.18 -3.15 -16.95
N PRO A 368 9.49 -3.02 -17.19
CA PRO A 368 10.21 -4.10 -17.83
C PRO A 368 10.42 -5.24 -16.83
N ASN A 369 10.34 -6.48 -17.31
CA ASN A 369 10.67 -7.67 -16.49
C ASN A 369 12.10 -7.63 -15.94
N ARG A 370 12.99 -6.87 -16.60
CA ARG A 370 14.38 -6.63 -16.25
C ARG A 370 14.74 -5.19 -16.61
N ALA A 371 15.45 -4.48 -15.73
CA ALA A 371 15.87 -3.11 -16.02
C ALA A 371 16.79 -3.03 -17.26
N ASN A 372 16.83 -1.87 -17.91
CA ASN A 372 17.68 -1.65 -19.09
C ASN A 372 19.04 -1.03 -18.74
N THR A 373 19.19 -0.50 -17.53
CA THR A 373 20.38 0.24 -17.08
C THR A 373 20.89 -0.30 -15.75
N ALA A 374 22.18 -0.12 -15.49
CA ALA A 374 22.85 -0.54 -14.26
C ALA A 374 22.66 0.48 -13.12
N LEU A 375 21.41 0.93 -12.90
CA LEU A 375 21.06 1.85 -11.82
C LEU A 375 20.57 1.06 -10.61
N LEU A 376 21.22 1.25 -9.46
CA LEU A 376 20.77 0.74 -8.17
C LEU A 376 19.87 1.78 -7.50
N ASN A 377 18.64 1.41 -7.19
CA ASN A 377 17.73 2.30 -6.46
C ASN A 377 17.97 2.21 -4.94
N CYS A 378 18.50 3.29 -4.36
CA CYS A 378 18.73 3.46 -2.93
C CYS A 378 17.62 4.32 -2.31
N GLY A 379 17.55 4.39 -0.98
CA GLY A 379 16.53 5.18 -0.28
C GLY A 379 16.55 6.68 -0.63
N ASN A 380 17.71 7.20 -1.01
CA ASN A 380 17.95 8.61 -1.31
C ASN A 380 18.20 8.93 -2.80
N GLY A 381 18.11 7.94 -3.71
CA GLY A 381 18.31 8.21 -5.15
C GLY A 381 18.61 6.97 -5.99
N MET A 382 18.90 7.20 -7.27
CA MET A 382 19.32 6.18 -8.25
C MET A 382 20.84 6.24 -8.43
N LEU A 383 21.55 5.29 -7.84
CA LEU A 383 22.99 5.18 -7.95
C LEU A 383 23.38 4.55 -9.30
N ASP A 384 24.16 5.27 -10.09
CA ASP A 384 24.84 4.71 -11.25
C ASP A 384 26.02 3.85 -10.79
N LEU A 385 25.93 2.53 -11.02
CA LEU A 385 26.95 1.58 -10.59
C LEU A 385 28.28 1.77 -11.33
N GLU A 386 28.28 2.32 -12.54
CA GLU A 386 29.48 2.56 -13.34
C GLU A 386 30.20 3.83 -12.89
N THR A 387 29.48 4.95 -12.73
CA THR A 387 30.09 6.25 -12.41
C THR A 387 30.18 6.52 -10.91
N GLY A 388 29.33 5.89 -10.10
CA GLY A 388 29.17 6.19 -8.67
C GLY A 388 28.35 7.46 -8.40
N GLU A 389 27.75 8.07 -9.43
CA GLU A 389 26.91 9.25 -9.31
C GLU A 389 25.52 8.89 -8.77
N LEU A 390 25.04 9.64 -7.78
CA LEU A 390 23.68 9.51 -7.25
C LEU A 390 22.76 10.47 -7.98
N LEU A 391 21.86 9.92 -8.79
CA LEU A 391 20.83 10.67 -9.51
C LEU A 391 19.56 10.78 -8.65
N GLU A 392 18.77 11.83 -8.86
CA GLU A 392 17.46 11.96 -8.22
C GLU A 392 16.51 10.82 -8.63
N HIS A 393 15.59 10.45 -7.74
CA HIS A 393 14.52 9.54 -8.08
C HIS A 393 13.63 10.13 -9.17
N ASP A 394 13.34 9.31 -10.19
CA ASP A 394 12.45 9.69 -11.28
C ASP A 394 11.68 8.47 -11.78
N PRO A 395 10.35 8.55 -11.97
CA PRO A 395 9.53 7.47 -12.50
C PRO A 395 10.02 6.93 -13.86
N LYS A 396 10.75 7.73 -14.65
CA LYS A 396 11.31 7.31 -15.95
C LYS A 396 12.26 6.11 -15.86
N TYR A 397 12.84 5.86 -14.69
CA TYR A 397 13.74 4.73 -14.48
C TYR A 397 13.00 3.39 -14.33
N LEU A 398 11.67 3.41 -14.16
CA LEU A 398 10.80 2.22 -14.09
C LEU A 398 11.29 1.18 -13.06
N SER A 399 11.91 1.65 -11.97
CA SER A 399 12.46 0.79 -10.93
C SER A 399 11.32 0.17 -10.10
N THR A 400 11.37 -1.15 -9.89
CA THR A 400 10.39 -1.91 -9.11
C THR A 400 10.96 -2.41 -7.78
N ARG A 401 12.19 -2.01 -7.47
CA ARG A 401 12.98 -2.51 -6.34
C ARG A 401 13.76 -1.33 -5.77
N GLN A 402 13.91 -1.31 -4.46
CA GLN A 402 14.72 -0.34 -3.75
C GLN A 402 15.46 -1.06 -2.63
N VAL A 403 16.75 -0.77 -2.43
CA VAL A 403 17.45 -1.25 -1.23
C VAL A 403 17.02 -0.42 -0.02
N ALA A 404 17.00 -1.02 1.16
CA ALA A 404 16.49 -0.40 2.38
C ALA A 404 17.40 0.72 2.96
N VAL A 405 18.40 1.16 2.20
CA VAL A 405 19.55 1.90 2.69
C VAL A 405 19.85 3.07 1.76
N ASP A 406 20.19 4.21 2.35
CA ASP A 406 20.67 5.39 1.63
C ASP A 406 22.10 5.19 1.15
N TRP A 407 22.41 5.70 -0.04
CA TRP A 407 23.77 5.75 -0.54
C TRP A 407 24.54 6.89 0.14
N ASP A 408 25.54 6.51 0.94
CA ASP A 408 26.55 7.40 1.49
C ASP A 408 27.95 6.82 1.17
N PRO A 409 28.70 7.41 0.21
CA PRO A 409 30.01 6.89 -0.21
C PRO A 409 31.07 6.90 0.91
N ASP A 410 30.84 7.68 1.97
CA ASP A 410 31.74 7.83 3.11
C ASP A 410 31.39 6.91 4.29
N ALA A 411 30.23 6.24 4.26
CA ALA A 411 29.82 5.31 5.29
C ALA A 411 30.87 4.21 5.55
N LYS A 412 31.04 3.85 6.83
CA LYS A 412 32.03 2.88 7.30
C LYS A 412 31.34 1.67 7.92
N CYS A 413 31.98 0.51 7.85
CA CYS A 413 31.49 -0.73 8.46
C CYS A 413 32.65 -1.56 9.08
N PRO A 414 33.34 -1.00 10.10
CA PRO A 414 34.48 -1.65 10.72
C PRO A 414 34.11 -2.96 11.43
N ARG A 415 32.93 -3.05 12.09
CA ARG A 415 32.50 -4.28 12.76
C ARG A 415 32.22 -5.38 11.75
N TYR A 416 31.56 -5.07 10.64
CA TYR A 416 31.32 -6.00 9.54
C TYR A 416 32.62 -6.54 8.96
N LEU A 417 33.60 -5.67 8.68
CA LEU A 417 34.86 -6.12 8.10
C LEU A 417 35.64 -7.01 9.08
N ALA A 418 35.73 -6.62 10.36
CA ALA A 418 36.40 -7.42 11.37
C ALA A 418 35.71 -8.78 11.57
N TRP A 419 34.37 -8.78 11.64
CA TRP A 419 33.56 -9.98 11.72
C TRP A 419 33.77 -10.88 10.50
N LEU A 420 33.69 -10.35 9.28
CA LEU A 420 33.81 -11.16 8.07
C LEU A 420 35.19 -11.79 7.96
N VAL A 421 36.27 -11.05 8.27
CA VAL A 421 37.62 -11.61 8.29
C VAL A 421 37.75 -12.70 9.34
N ASP A 422 37.19 -12.53 10.54
CA ASP A 422 37.19 -13.60 11.56
C ASP A 422 36.48 -14.87 11.06
N ARG A 423 35.37 -14.74 10.31
CA ARG A 423 34.58 -15.86 9.82
C ARG A 423 35.16 -16.60 8.63
N VAL A 424 35.67 -15.89 7.63
CA VAL A 424 36.10 -16.49 6.36
C VAL A 424 37.59 -16.28 6.03
N GLY A 425 38.31 -15.50 6.83
CA GLY A 425 39.70 -15.14 6.57
C GLY A 425 39.84 -14.05 5.50
N GLU A 426 40.95 -13.33 5.53
CA GLU A 426 41.18 -12.15 4.68
C GLU A 426 41.10 -12.49 3.18
N ALA A 427 41.60 -13.67 2.77
CA ALA A 427 41.63 -14.10 1.38
C ALA A 427 40.23 -14.32 0.75
N GLN A 428 39.22 -14.63 1.56
CA GLN A 428 37.86 -14.87 1.06
C GLN A 428 36.96 -13.61 1.11
N VAL A 429 37.37 -12.54 1.80
CA VAL A 429 36.56 -11.30 1.90
C VAL A 429 36.18 -10.74 0.51
N PRO A 430 37.12 -10.54 -0.44
CA PRO A 430 36.77 -10.00 -1.75
C PRO A 430 35.86 -10.95 -2.54
N VAL A 431 36.00 -12.26 -2.34
CA VAL A 431 35.18 -13.29 -3.00
C VAL A 431 33.73 -13.22 -2.52
N VAL A 432 33.52 -13.10 -1.21
CA VAL A 432 32.18 -12.93 -0.62
C VAL A 432 31.52 -11.65 -1.11
N GLU A 433 32.22 -10.52 -0.97
CA GLU A 433 31.66 -9.20 -1.29
C GLU A 433 31.35 -9.07 -2.78
N GLU A 434 32.23 -9.57 -3.66
CA GLU A 434 31.98 -9.56 -5.09
C GLU A 434 30.81 -10.47 -5.48
N ALA A 435 30.73 -11.68 -4.92
CA ALA A 435 29.64 -12.61 -5.21
C ALA A 435 28.28 -12.05 -4.77
N ILE A 436 28.20 -11.47 -3.57
CA ILE A 436 26.97 -10.83 -3.08
C ILE A 436 26.62 -9.59 -3.90
N SER A 437 27.60 -8.77 -4.27
CA SER A 437 27.36 -7.51 -4.99
C SER A 437 26.63 -7.67 -6.34
N GLN A 438 26.57 -8.89 -6.90
CA GLN A 438 25.92 -9.13 -8.19
C GLN A 438 24.41 -8.82 -8.19
N PHE A 439 23.72 -8.86 -7.03
CA PHE A 439 22.30 -8.49 -6.99
C PHE A 439 22.07 -6.99 -7.21
N LEU A 440 23.11 -6.15 -7.03
CA LEU A 440 23.00 -4.69 -7.11
C LEU A 440 22.61 -4.22 -8.51
N ASN A 441 22.96 -4.96 -9.56
CA ASN A 441 22.65 -4.57 -10.93
C ASN A 441 21.32 -5.22 -11.40
N PRO A 442 20.21 -4.45 -11.49
CA PRO A 442 18.91 -4.99 -11.90
C PRO A 442 18.81 -5.28 -13.41
N SER A 443 19.78 -4.85 -14.23
CA SER A 443 19.78 -5.04 -15.69
C SER A 443 20.39 -6.37 -16.15
N ARG A 444 20.98 -7.15 -15.24
CA ARG A 444 21.69 -8.38 -15.58
C ARG A 444 21.25 -9.56 -14.73
N THR A 445 21.33 -10.74 -15.32
CA THR A 445 21.18 -12.00 -14.59
C THR A 445 22.49 -12.34 -13.89
N PRO A 446 22.50 -12.56 -12.57
CA PRO A 446 23.69 -13.06 -11.88
C PRO A 446 24.11 -14.42 -12.44
N SER A 447 25.32 -14.51 -12.99
CA SER A 447 25.82 -15.73 -13.64
C SER A 447 26.40 -16.76 -12.66
N LYS A 448 26.55 -16.37 -11.39
CA LYS A 448 27.06 -17.21 -10.31
C LYS A 448 26.10 -17.18 -9.10
N ALA A 449 26.19 -18.21 -8.29
CA ALA A 449 25.55 -18.35 -7.00
C ALA A 449 26.62 -18.36 -5.91
N LEU A 450 26.37 -17.67 -4.79
CA LEU A 450 27.22 -17.76 -3.60
C LEU A 450 26.82 -18.99 -2.80
N PHE A 451 27.78 -19.85 -2.47
CA PHE A 451 27.56 -21.06 -1.68
C PHE A 451 28.38 -21.02 -0.39
N LEU A 452 27.69 -20.85 0.75
CA LEU A 452 28.30 -20.80 2.07
C LEU A 452 28.28 -22.19 2.71
N PHE A 453 29.45 -22.74 3.08
CA PHE A 453 29.52 -24.04 3.76
C PHE A 453 30.41 -24.01 4.99
N GLY A 454 30.16 -24.89 5.95
CA GLY A 454 30.81 -24.85 7.26
C GLY A 454 29.98 -25.50 8.36
N PRO A 455 30.53 -25.77 9.55
CA PRO A 455 29.77 -26.25 10.70
C PRO A 455 28.60 -25.34 11.09
N SER A 456 27.69 -25.85 11.93
CA SER A 456 26.63 -25.03 12.53
C SER A 456 27.22 -23.91 13.41
N ARG A 457 26.44 -22.85 13.63
CA ARG A 457 26.85 -21.67 14.44
C ARG A 457 28.14 -21.01 13.96
N SER A 458 28.38 -20.99 12.65
CA SER A 458 29.59 -20.39 12.06
C SER A 458 29.41 -18.95 11.55
N GLY A 459 28.17 -18.45 11.44
CA GLY A 459 27.88 -17.10 10.92
C GLY A 459 27.31 -17.05 9.49
N LYS A 460 27.13 -18.21 8.83
CA LYS A 460 26.51 -18.30 7.50
C LYS A 460 25.13 -17.62 7.45
N SER A 461 24.26 -17.94 8.39
CA SER A 461 22.91 -17.37 8.46
C SER A 461 22.92 -15.86 8.66
N THR A 462 23.88 -15.32 9.44
CA THR A 462 24.06 -13.88 9.63
C THR A 462 24.42 -13.20 8.31
N MET A 463 25.34 -13.76 7.51
CA MET A 463 25.64 -13.23 6.17
C MET A 463 24.41 -13.19 5.26
N LEU A 464 23.62 -14.27 5.24
CA LEU A 464 22.38 -14.35 4.45
C LEU A 464 21.35 -13.30 4.91
N ARG A 465 21.26 -13.06 6.23
CA ARG A 465 20.37 -12.04 6.81
C ARG A 465 20.81 -10.62 6.43
N LEU A 466 22.11 -10.30 6.44
CA LEU A 466 22.59 -8.99 5.98
C LEU A 466 22.16 -8.71 4.53
N ALA A 467 22.27 -9.69 3.64
CA ALA A 467 21.80 -9.55 2.26
C ALA A 467 20.27 -9.39 2.18
N LYS A 468 19.51 -10.14 2.99
CA LYS A 468 18.05 -10.04 3.09
C LYS A 468 17.60 -8.66 3.56
N GLU A 469 18.18 -8.15 4.63
CA GLU A 469 17.84 -6.83 5.19
C GLU A 469 18.22 -5.69 4.23
N MET A 470 19.32 -5.83 3.47
CA MET A 470 19.68 -4.85 2.43
C MET A 470 18.57 -4.65 1.38
N VAL A 471 17.77 -5.68 1.09
CA VAL A 471 16.67 -5.63 0.11
C VAL A 471 15.28 -5.51 0.76
N GLY A 472 15.21 -5.04 2.00
CA GLY A 472 13.93 -4.76 2.68
C GLY A 472 13.36 -5.89 3.54
N GLY A 473 14.18 -6.88 3.91
CA GLY A 473 13.77 -7.89 4.90
C GLY A 473 12.71 -8.88 4.38
N GLU A 474 11.84 -9.36 5.28
CA GLU A 474 10.70 -10.22 4.89
C GLU A 474 9.59 -9.46 4.17
N ASP A 475 9.32 -8.23 4.62
CA ASP A 475 8.17 -7.44 4.15
C ASP A 475 8.44 -6.79 2.78
N GLY A 476 9.70 -6.65 2.37
CA GLY A 476 10.08 -6.05 1.09
C GLY A 476 9.69 -6.87 -0.15
N GLY A 477 9.26 -8.14 -0.01
CA GLY A 477 8.78 -8.94 -1.13
C GLY A 477 9.82 -9.30 -2.20
N HIS A 478 11.09 -8.94 -2.00
CA HIS A 478 12.18 -9.09 -2.98
C HIS A 478 13.01 -10.38 -2.83
N VAL A 479 12.67 -11.22 -1.84
CA VAL A 479 13.38 -12.47 -1.54
C VAL A 479 12.49 -13.69 -1.83
N SER A 480 13.10 -14.75 -2.35
CA SER A 480 12.53 -16.12 -2.40
C SER A 480 13.41 -17.10 -1.63
N ALA A 481 12.88 -18.28 -1.32
CA ALA A 481 13.59 -19.32 -0.55
C ALA A 481 13.56 -20.68 -1.26
N VAL A 482 13.86 -20.70 -2.56
CA VAL A 482 13.85 -21.93 -3.36
C VAL A 482 15.19 -22.65 -3.25
N SER A 483 15.19 -23.89 -2.78
CA SER A 483 16.39 -24.73 -2.71
C SER A 483 16.79 -25.32 -4.07
N LEU A 484 18.02 -25.82 -4.19
CA LEU A 484 18.45 -26.54 -5.40
C LEU A 484 17.62 -27.81 -5.64
N GLN A 485 17.21 -28.50 -4.57
CA GLN A 485 16.37 -29.69 -4.65
C GLN A 485 14.96 -29.35 -5.14
N GLN A 486 14.39 -28.23 -4.68
CA GLN A 486 13.09 -27.76 -5.19
C GLN A 486 13.17 -27.39 -6.67
N LEU A 487 14.25 -26.73 -7.11
CA LEU A 487 14.46 -26.46 -8.54
C LEU A 487 14.63 -27.74 -9.38
N SER A 488 15.15 -28.82 -8.79
CA SER A 488 15.28 -30.14 -9.43
C SER A 488 13.93 -30.85 -9.53
N ASP A 489 13.17 -30.87 -8.43
CA ASP A 489 12.06 -31.83 -8.25
C ASP A 489 10.68 -31.21 -8.48
N ASP A 490 10.53 -29.89 -8.35
CA ASP A 490 9.27 -29.17 -8.48
C ASP A 490 9.24 -28.24 -9.71
N LYS A 491 8.35 -28.56 -10.66
CA LYS A 491 8.14 -27.80 -11.90
C LYS A 491 7.55 -26.40 -11.69
N PHE A 492 7.03 -26.10 -10.50
CA PHE A 492 6.46 -24.79 -10.15
C PHE A 492 7.46 -23.89 -9.41
N ALA A 493 8.53 -24.46 -8.84
CA ALA A 493 9.47 -23.74 -7.98
C ALA A 493 10.15 -22.54 -8.68
N ALA A 494 10.43 -22.65 -9.98
CA ALA A 494 11.03 -21.57 -10.75
C ALA A 494 10.14 -20.31 -10.82
N ALA A 495 8.81 -20.43 -10.69
CA ALA A 495 7.91 -19.29 -10.76
C ALA A 495 8.06 -18.32 -9.57
N GLU A 496 8.54 -18.82 -8.43
CA GLU A 496 8.77 -18.03 -7.20
C GLU A 496 9.93 -17.04 -7.34
N LEU A 497 10.80 -17.22 -8.34
CA LEU A 497 11.93 -16.34 -8.64
C LEU A 497 11.53 -15.11 -9.47
N PHE A 498 10.32 -15.09 -10.02
CA PHE A 498 9.85 -13.97 -10.83
C PHE A 498 9.84 -12.67 -10.01
N GLY A 499 10.52 -11.65 -10.52
CA GLY A 499 10.56 -10.33 -9.87
C GLY A 499 11.43 -10.24 -8.62
N LYS A 500 12.12 -11.32 -8.22
CA LYS A 500 12.97 -11.36 -7.02
C LYS A 500 14.39 -10.83 -7.27
N THR A 501 14.99 -10.31 -6.22
CA THR A 501 16.38 -9.81 -6.17
C THR A 501 17.33 -10.83 -5.56
N LEU A 502 16.87 -11.57 -4.56
CA LEU A 502 17.65 -12.62 -3.90
C LEU A 502 16.84 -13.91 -3.84
N ASN A 503 17.53 -15.03 -3.96
CA ASN A 503 17.00 -16.33 -3.59
C ASN A 503 17.89 -16.94 -2.51
N ILE A 504 17.36 -17.08 -1.30
CA ILE A 504 18.09 -17.56 -0.12
C ILE A 504 17.64 -19.00 0.18
N GLY A 505 18.41 -19.98 -0.31
CA GLY A 505 18.25 -21.39 0.06
C GLY A 505 19.12 -21.70 1.28
N ALA A 506 18.64 -21.31 2.46
CA ALA A 506 19.34 -21.55 3.72
C ALA A 506 19.28 -23.03 4.12
N ASP A 507 20.41 -23.56 4.58
CA ASP A 507 20.57 -24.91 5.12
C ASP A 507 20.06 -26.03 4.18
N LEU A 508 20.64 -26.06 2.99
CA LEU A 508 20.37 -27.08 1.98
C LEU A 508 20.58 -28.48 2.58
N PRO A 509 19.66 -29.42 2.28
CA PRO A 509 19.83 -30.81 2.67
C PRO A 509 21.02 -31.42 1.92
N LYS A 510 21.65 -32.41 2.54
CA LYS A 510 22.78 -33.15 1.96
C LYS A 510 22.38 -34.06 0.80
N ASP A 511 21.09 -34.22 0.56
CA ASP A 511 20.52 -35.13 -0.43
C ASP A 511 21.00 -34.78 -1.85
N HIS A 512 21.17 -35.83 -2.66
CA HIS A 512 21.68 -35.73 -4.02
C HIS A 512 20.74 -34.96 -4.95
N ILE A 513 21.30 -34.01 -5.70
CA ILE A 513 20.56 -33.22 -6.69
C ILE A 513 20.65 -33.91 -8.06
N LYS A 514 19.51 -34.39 -8.55
CA LYS A 514 19.42 -35.21 -9.77
C LYS A 514 19.50 -34.37 -11.04
N ASP A 515 18.75 -33.26 -11.10
CA ASP A 515 18.70 -32.37 -12.26
C ASP A 515 19.09 -30.94 -11.86
N LEU A 516 19.93 -30.32 -12.68
CA LEU A 516 20.40 -28.94 -12.53
C LEU A 516 19.98 -28.05 -13.71
N SER A 517 19.19 -28.56 -14.64
CA SER A 517 18.75 -27.88 -15.85
C SER A 517 18.11 -26.52 -15.55
N ALA A 518 17.13 -26.49 -14.64
CA ALA A 518 16.44 -25.25 -14.25
C ALA A 518 17.42 -24.22 -13.65
N PHE A 519 18.28 -24.62 -12.72
CA PHE A 519 19.30 -23.75 -12.14
C PHE A 519 20.25 -23.18 -13.21
N LYS A 520 20.64 -24.00 -14.20
CA LYS A 520 21.53 -23.58 -15.30
C LYS A 520 20.90 -22.53 -16.21
N MET A 521 19.60 -22.68 -16.51
CA MET A 521 18.84 -21.68 -17.27
C MET A 521 18.68 -20.38 -16.48
N LEU A 522 18.31 -20.48 -15.19
CA LEU A 522 18.12 -19.34 -14.30
C LEU A 522 19.41 -18.53 -14.03
N SER A 523 20.57 -19.16 -14.14
CA SER A 523 21.89 -18.48 -14.04
C SER A 523 22.52 -18.20 -15.41
N GLY A 524 21.89 -18.62 -16.50
CA GLY A 524 22.43 -18.56 -17.86
C GLY A 524 22.05 -17.32 -18.65
N ASP A 525 21.25 -16.42 -18.08
CA ASP A 525 20.55 -15.36 -18.82
C ASP A 525 19.74 -15.94 -19.99
N ASP A 526 19.00 -17.01 -19.75
CA ASP A 526 18.01 -17.56 -20.68
C ASP A 526 16.59 -17.20 -20.18
N PRO A 527 15.63 -16.90 -21.08
CA PRO A 527 14.24 -16.79 -20.68
C PRO A 527 13.72 -18.16 -20.25
N ILE A 528 13.14 -18.23 -19.05
CA ILE A 528 12.50 -19.44 -18.52
C ILE A 528 10.99 -19.27 -18.54
N THR A 529 10.29 -20.30 -19.01
CA THR A 529 8.83 -20.40 -18.89
C THR A 529 8.50 -21.19 -17.64
N ALA A 530 7.87 -20.54 -16.67
CA ALA A 530 7.48 -21.16 -15.42
C ALA A 530 5.96 -21.20 -15.29
N ASN A 531 5.44 -22.31 -14.75
CA ASN A 531 4.04 -22.43 -14.41
C ASN A 531 3.83 -21.86 -13.00
N ARG A 532 2.93 -20.90 -12.85
CA ARG A 532 2.40 -20.57 -11.52
C ARG A 532 1.33 -21.58 -11.14
N LYS A 533 1.35 -22.07 -9.90
CA LYS A 533 0.30 -22.95 -9.40
C LYS A 533 -1.04 -22.20 -9.45
N TYR A 534 -2.01 -22.72 -10.22
CA TYR A 534 -3.32 -22.09 -10.46
C TYR A 534 -3.28 -20.72 -11.18
N GLY A 535 -2.19 -20.40 -11.89
CA GLY A 535 -2.02 -19.15 -12.65
C GLY A 535 -1.68 -19.36 -14.12
N ALA A 536 -1.60 -18.27 -14.87
CA ALA A 536 -1.09 -18.30 -16.23
C ALA A 536 0.42 -18.64 -16.25
N MET A 537 0.87 -19.27 -17.34
CA MET A 537 2.31 -19.42 -17.58
C MET A 537 2.93 -18.04 -17.75
N LEU A 538 4.15 -17.87 -17.23
CA LEU A 538 4.91 -16.65 -17.40
C LEU A 538 6.31 -16.97 -17.90
N THR A 539 6.82 -16.10 -18.77
CA THR A 539 8.19 -16.20 -19.28
C THR A 539 8.99 -15.00 -18.78
N PHE A 540 10.13 -15.26 -18.16
CA PHE A 540 10.96 -14.21 -17.57
C PHE A 540 12.46 -14.56 -17.61
N ARG A 541 13.30 -13.55 -17.39
CA ARG A 541 14.73 -13.75 -17.13
C ARG A 541 14.96 -13.58 -15.64
N ASN A 542 15.76 -14.45 -15.05
CA ASN A 542 16.05 -14.38 -13.63
C ASN A 542 16.90 -13.14 -13.31
N ASN A 543 16.55 -12.43 -12.25
CA ASN A 543 17.36 -11.37 -11.67
C ASN A 543 17.77 -11.68 -10.22
N ALA A 544 17.30 -12.79 -9.67
CA ALA A 544 17.61 -13.18 -8.32
C ALA A 544 19.02 -13.76 -8.23
N LEU A 545 19.85 -13.18 -7.36
CA LEU A 545 21.11 -13.80 -6.97
C LEU A 545 20.83 -14.98 -6.05
N PHE A 546 21.36 -16.14 -6.40
CA PHE A 546 21.27 -17.33 -5.55
C PHE A 546 22.30 -17.26 -4.42
N LEU A 547 21.81 -17.30 -3.19
CA LEU A 547 22.58 -17.42 -1.96
C LEU A 547 22.20 -18.74 -1.29
N PHE A 548 23.13 -19.68 -1.25
CA PHE A 548 22.92 -20.98 -0.63
C PHE A 548 23.77 -21.12 0.62
N SER A 549 23.27 -21.83 1.63
CA SER A 549 24.10 -22.33 2.72
C SER A 549 23.89 -23.81 2.95
N ALA A 550 24.92 -24.52 3.40
CA ALA A 550 24.79 -25.90 3.84
C ALA A 550 25.81 -26.23 4.95
N ASN A 551 25.46 -27.15 5.84
CA ASN A 551 26.45 -27.73 6.77
C ASN A 551 27.24 -28.87 6.11
N THR A 552 26.61 -29.57 5.17
CA THR A 552 27.23 -30.62 4.34
C THR A 552 26.93 -30.30 2.89
N ILE A 553 27.97 -30.28 2.05
CA ILE A 553 27.82 -29.96 0.63
C ILE A 553 27.02 -31.10 -0.05
N PRO A 554 25.89 -30.82 -0.70
CA PRO A 554 25.13 -31.82 -1.43
C PRO A 554 25.92 -32.31 -2.65
N THR A 555 25.76 -33.58 -2.98
CA THR A 555 26.34 -34.13 -4.22
C THR A 555 25.46 -33.79 -5.42
N VAL A 556 26.07 -33.59 -6.58
CA VAL A 556 25.37 -33.25 -7.83
C VAL A 556 25.55 -34.30 -8.92
N GLY A 557 24.58 -34.35 -9.85
CA GLY A 557 24.49 -35.31 -10.95
C GLY A 557 25.59 -35.23 -12.03
N GLU A 558 25.31 -35.79 -13.21
CA GLU A 558 26.33 -36.14 -14.22
C GLU A 558 27.09 -34.95 -14.87
N GLU A 559 26.68 -33.70 -14.62
CA GLU A 559 27.23 -32.49 -15.25
C GLU A 559 27.85 -31.49 -14.23
N SER A 560 28.79 -31.98 -13.42
CA SER A 560 29.41 -31.23 -12.31
C SER A 560 30.20 -29.99 -12.74
N SER A 561 30.85 -29.98 -13.91
CA SER A 561 31.69 -28.83 -14.33
C SER A 561 30.88 -27.54 -14.55
N ALA A 562 29.72 -27.65 -15.20
CA ALA A 562 28.83 -26.51 -15.43
C ALA A 562 28.17 -25.99 -14.14
N TYR A 563 28.01 -26.86 -13.14
CA TYR A 563 27.57 -26.51 -11.79
C TYR A 563 28.67 -25.79 -11.02
N LEU A 564 29.87 -26.37 -10.96
CA LEU A 564 31.03 -25.80 -10.30
C LEU A 564 31.38 -24.42 -10.87
N ASN A 565 31.30 -24.27 -12.20
CA ASN A 565 31.50 -22.98 -12.86
C ASN A 565 30.44 -21.94 -12.49
N ARG A 566 29.28 -22.31 -11.94
CA ARG A 566 28.24 -21.37 -11.49
C ARG A 566 28.28 -21.14 -9.98
N MET A 567 29.08 -21.88 -9.24
CA MET A 567 29.18 -21.73 -7.78
C MET A 567 30.41 -20.92 -7.41
N VAL A 568 30.24 -19.97 -6.50
CA VAL A 568 31.31 -19.30 -5.76
C VAL A 568 31.30 -19.87 -4.35
N PRO A 569 32.11 -20.90 -4.06
CA PRO A 569 32.13 -21.53 -2.74
C PRO A 569 32.93 -20.67 -1.75
N VAL A 570 32.37 -20.49 -0.56
CA VAL A 570 33.01 -19.80 0.56
C VAL A 570 32.87 -20.66 1.82
N VAL A 571 34.01 -20.95 2.45
CA VAL A 571 34.04 -21.71 3.70
C VAL A 571 33.96 -20.80 4.92
N PHE A 572 33.12 -21.18 5.88
CA PHE A 572 33.03 -20.64 7.24
C PHE A 572 33.51 -21.73 8.20
N PRO A 573 34.83 -21.91 8.39
CA PRO A 573 35.36 -23.15 8.94
C PRO A 573 35.30 -23.24 10.47
N LYS A 574 35.12 -22.11 11.16
CA LYS A 574 35.01 -22.05 12.62
C LYS A 574 33.56 -22.23 13.08
N THR A 575 33.37 -22.84 14.25
CA THR A 575 32.09 -22.83 14.98
C THR A 575 32.20 -22.00 16.25
N TYR A 576 31.11 -21.35 16.63
CA TYR A 576 31.02 -20.49 17.82
C TYR A 576 29.91 -20.97 18.76
N ALA A 577 29.54 -22.25 18.64
CA ALA A 577 28.54 -22.86 19.51
C ALA A 577 28.97 -22.76 20.99
N GLY A 578 28.13 -22.18 21.84
CA GLY A 578 28.41 -21.95 23.25
C GLY A 578 29.19 -20.66 23.55
N SER A 579 29.61 -19.91 22.52
CA SER A 579 30.28 -18.61 22.63
C SER A 579 29.67 -17.59 21.67
N GLU A 580 28.38 -17.73 21.33
CA GLU A 580 27.69 -16.80 20.45
C GLU A 580 27.52 -15.43 21.10
N ASP A 581 27.86 -14.34 20.37
CA ASP A 581 27.43 -12.99 20.77
C ASP A 581 26.04 -12.72 20.18
N PRO A 582 24.99 -12.60 21.02
CA PRO A 582 23.63 -12.37 20.53
C PRO A 582 23.44 -10.99 19.89
N ARG A 583 24.34 -10.03 20.10
CA ARG A 583 24.24 -8.65 19.60
C ARG A 583 24.87 -8.46 18.23
N ILE A 584 25.69 -9.42 17.78
CA ILE A 584 26.48 -9.26 16.55
C ILE A 584 25.59 -8.90 15.36
N GLU A 585 24.43 -9.52 15.23
CA GLU A 585 23.54 -9.25 14.10
C GLU A 585 23.00 -7.83 14.11
N SER A 586 22.46 -7.36 15.24
CA SER A 586 21.96 -5.98 15.36
C SER A 586 23.07 -4.95 15.14
N GLU A 587 24.28 -5.22 15.65
CA GLU A 587 25.44 -4.36 15.45
C GLU A 587 25.89 -4.29 13.98
N LEU A 588 25.79 -5.40 13.24
CA LEU A 588 26.11 -5.41 11.82
C LEU A 588 25.03 -4.74 10.97
N LEU A 589 23.76 -4.83 11.37
CA LEU A 589 22.65 -4.17 10.68
C LEU A 589 22.74 -2.65 10.75
N GLU A 590 23.27 -2.09 11.86
CA GLU A 590 23.58 -0.66 11.97
C GLU A 590 24.62 -0.20 10.94
N GLU A 591 25.48 -1.10 10.44
CA GLU A 591 26.52 -0.79 9.46
C GLU A 591 26.11 -1.05 8.01
N LEU A 592 24.83 -1.35 7.74
CA LEU A 592 24.32 -1.59 6.38
C LEU A 592 24.73 -0.52 5.34
N PRO A 593 24.71 0.80 5.63
CA PRO A 593 25.22 1.82 4.71
C PRO A 593 26.68 1.58 4.30
N GLY A 594 27.56 1.29 5.27
CA GLY A 594 28.96 0.98 4.99
C GLY A 594 29.15 -0.36 4.27
N ILE A 595 28.31 -1.36 4.57
CA ILE A 595 28.29 -2.65 3.87
C ILE A 595 27.93 -2.44 2.40
N LEU A 596 26.90 -1.62 2.10
CA LEU A 596 26.49 -1.28 0.75
C LEU A 596 27.64 -0.64 -0.04
N VAL A 597 28.37 0.32 0.56
CA VAL A 597 29.56 0.93 -0.05
C VAL A 597 30.59 -0.12 -0.46
N ARG A 598 30.86 -1.10 0.42
CA ARG A 598 31.82 -2.17 0.13
C ARG A 598 31.33 -3.06 -1.03
N TRP A 599 30.05 -3.42 -1.05
CA TRP A 599 29.48 -4.24 -2.11
C TRP A 599 29.46 -3.51 -3.46
N VAL A 600 29.09 -2.22 -3.50
CA VAL A 600 29.17 -1.41 -4.73
C VAL A 600 30.60 -1.34 -5.25
N ARG A 601 31.59 -1.11 -4.37
CA ARG A 601 33.01 -1.12 -4.75
C ARG A 601 33.48 -2.48 -5.27
N ALA A 602 33.01 -3.58 -4.67
CA ALA A 602 33.31 -4.92 -5.15
C ALA A 602 32.73 -5.16 -6.56
N TYR A 603 31.50 -4.68 -6.82
CA TYR A 603 30.87 -4.72 -8.13
C TYR A 603 31.64 -3.90 -9.18
N GLN A 604 32.05 -2.68 -8.84
CA GLN A 604 32.86 -1.82 -9.71
C GLN A 604 34.23 -2.44 -10.04
N ALA A 605 34.87 -3.08 -9.07
CA ALA A 605 36.12 -3.79 -9.28
C ALA A 605 35.94 -4.98 -10.24
N TYR A 606 34.82 -5.70 -10.14
CA TYR A 606 34.43 -6.77 -11.07
C TYR A 606 34.21 -6.24 -12.49
N MET A 607 33.54 -5.10 -12.66
CA MET A 607 33.37 -4.45 -13.97
C MET A 607 34.71 -4.02 -14.57
N THR A 608 35.59 -3.43 -13.75
CA THR A 608 36.93 -3.00 -14.17
C THR A 608 37.80 -4.16 -14.64
N ARG A 609 37.59 -5.37 -14.08
CA ARG A 609 38.22 -6.62 -14.54
C ARG A 609 37.60 -7.20 -15.81
N GLY A 610 36.68 -6.52 -16.47
CA GLY A 610 35.98 -7.03 -17.64
C GLY A 610 35.02 -8.18 -17.31
N TYR A 611 34.36 -8.12 -16.15
CA TYR A 611 33.44 -9.14 -15.66
C TYR A 611 34.09 -10.49 -15.35
N ALA A 612 35.37 -10.47 -14.96
CA ALA A 612 36.06 -11.62 -14.40
C ALA A 612 35.93 -11.62 -12.86
N PHE A 613 35.38 -12.71 -12.33
CA PHE A 613 35.20 -12.92 -10.89
C PHE A 613 36.55 -13.02 -10.17
N ALA A 614 36.58 -12.60 -8.91
CA ALA A 614 37.67 -12.81 -7.98
C ALA A 614 38.01 -14.29 -7.83
N ASN A 615 39.29 -14.58 -7.71
CA ASN A 615 39.77 -15.95 -7.59
C ASN A 615 39.40 -16.53 -6.23
N VAL A 616 38.59 -17.58 -6.24
CA VAL A 616 38.35 -18.42 -5.06
C VAL A 616 39.68 -19.09 -4.67
N PRO A 617 40.07 -19.10 -3.38
CA PRO A 617 41.28 -19.81 -2.96
C PRO A 617 41.25 -21.28 -3.41
N SER A 618 42.34 -21.74 -4.04
CA SER A 618 42.39 -23.05 -4.72
C SER A 618 41.96 -24.21 -3.83
N ARG A 619 42.42 -24.23 -2.57
CA ARG A 619 42.03 -25.27 -1.59
C ARG A 619 40.52 -25.29 -1.29
N VAL A 620 39.86 -24.14 -1.26
CA VAL A 620 38.40 -24.04 -1.05
C VAL A 620 37.67 -24.57 -2.28
N ALA A 621 38.11 -24.17 -3.48
CA ALA A 621 37.54 -24.64 -4.74
C ALA A 621 37.73 -26.15 -4.93
N GLU A 622 38.92 -26.68 -4.63
CA GLU A 622 39.24 -28.10 -4.69
C GLU A 622 38.43 -28.92 -3.69
N HIS A 623 38.32 -28.46 -2.44
CA HIS A 623 37.51 -29.12 -1.42
C HIS A 623 36.02 -29.15 -1.83
N PHE A 624 35.48 -28.01 -2.27
CA PHE A 624 34.09 -27.93 -2.71
C PHE A 624 33.83 -28.83 -3.94
N GLY A 625 34.75 -28.82 -4.90
CA GLY A 625 34.72 -29.69 -6.08
C GLY A 625 34.68 -31.16 -5.71
N ALA A 626 35.61 -31.61 -4.86
CA ALA A 626 35.68 -32.99 -4.39
C ALA A 626 34.45 -33.40 -3.57
N ALA A 627 33.94 -32.53 -2.70
CA ALA A 627 32.77 -32.81 -1.87
C ALA A 627 31.46 -32.89 -2.67
N SER A 628 31.34 -32.11 -3.76
CA SER A 628 30.16 -32.09 -4.63
C SER A 628 30.12 -33.22 -5.67
N ASP A 629 31.28 -33.81 -6.03
CA ASP A 629 31.34 -34.95 -6.94
C ASP A 629 31.20 -36.28 -6.18
N ARG A 630 30.07 -36.97 -6.39
CA ARG A 630 29.76 -38.27 -5.77
C ARG A 630 30.86 -39.33 -5.98
N VAL A 631 31.53 -39.34 -7.13
CA VAL A 631 32.58 -40.33 -7.41
C VAL A 631 33.86 -39.97 -6.68
N ALA A 632 34.27 -38.70 -6.72
CA ALA A 632 35.45 -38.23 -5.99
C ALA A 632 35.27 -38.43 -4.48
N ARG A 633 34.08 -38.09 -3.97
CA ARG A 633 33.71 -38.27 -2.56
C ARG A 633 33.74 -39.74 -2.15
N PHE A 634 33.09 -40.63 -2.90
CA PHE A 634 33.18 -42.08 -2.62
C PHE A 634 34.64 -42.58 -2.59
N ILE A 635 35.47 -42.15 -3.54
CA ILE A 635 36.88 -42.57 -3.57
C ILE A 635 37.64 -42.03 -2.35
N ALA A 636 37.41 -40.79 -1.93
CA ALA A 636 38.04 -40.21 -0.75
C ALA A 636 37.57 -40.87 0.57
N GLU A 637 36.26 -41.09 0.70
CA GLU A 637 35.62 -41.62 1.91
C GLU A 637 35.89 -43.11 2.09
N CYS A 638 35.71 -43.88 1.02
CA CYS A 638 35.60 -45.33 1.07
C CYS A 638 36.81 -46.04 0.49
N CYS A 639 37.76 -45.36 -0.15
CA CYS A 639 38.87 -46.00 -0.85
C CYS A 639 40.26 -45.46 -0.45
N VAL A 640 41.29 -46.22 -0.78
CA VAL A 640 42.70 -45.82 -0.73
C VAL A 640 43.24 -45.84 -2.17
N VAL A 641 43.73 -44.70 -2.64
CA VAL A 641 44.34 -44.54 -3.97
C VAL A 641 45.86 -44.72 -3.87
N GLY A 642 46.47 -45.33 -4.89
CA GLY A 642 47.92 -45.58 -4.93
C GLY A 642 48.33 -46.90 -4.29
N VAL A 643 47.41 -47.84 -4.12
CA VAL A 643 47.77 -49.19 -3.64
C VAL A 643 48.56 -49.94 -4.71
N ASP A 644 49.60 -50.66 -4.27
CA ASP A 644 50.37 -51.51 -5.16
C ASP A 644 49.48 -52.60 -5.75
N VAL A 645 49.49 -52.70 -7.08
CA VAL A 645 48.87 -53.82 -7.78
C VAL A 645 49.92 -54.94 -7.84
N PRO A 646 49.80 -56.06 -7.09
CA PRO A 646 50.89 -57.03 -6.93
C PRO A 646 51.26 -57.75 -8.23
N SER A 647 52.56 -57.95 -8.51
CA SER A 647 53.12 -58.57 -9.74
C SER A 647 52.65 -60.01 -10.00
N THR A 648 52.29 -60.77 -8.97
CA THR A 648 51.87 -62.18 -9.05
C THR A 648 50.34 -62.34 -8.99
N ARG A 649 49.79 -63.36 -9.68
CA ARG A 649 48.36 -63.75 -9.56
C ARG A 649 47.98 -63.87 -8.08
N GLN A 650 47.18 -62.95 -7.56
CA GLN A 650 46.41 -63.22 -6.35
C GLN A 650 45.45 -64.34 -6.71
N THR A 651 45.54 -65.47 -6.02
CA THR A 651 44.49 -66.49 -6.06
C THR A 651 43.18 -65.79 -5.74
N ASP A 652 42.21 -65.88 -6.66
CA ASP A 652 40.87 -65.35 -6.48
C ASP A 652 40.42 -65.60 -5.04
N VAL A 653 40.12 -64.54 -4.29
CA VAL A 653 39.37 -64.70 -3.04
C VAL A 653 38.07 -65.38 -3.46
N ALA A 654 37.93 -66.65 -3.11
CA ALA A 654 36.81 -67.48 -3.52
C ALA A 654 35.49 -66.74 -3.20
N PRO A 655 34.51 -66.69 -4.12
CA PRO A 655 33.20 -66.17 -3.77
C PRO A 655 32.67 -66.98 -2.59
N ALA A 656 32.37 -66.30 -1.48
CA ALA A 656 31.78 -66.95 -0.31
C ALA A 656 30.54 -67.76 -0.73
N ARG A 657 30.55 -69.04 -0.36
CA ARG A 657 29.59 -70.05 -0.78
C ARG A 657 28.22 -69.75 -0.17
N ARG A 658 27.17 -69.75 -1.00
CA ARG A 658 25.76 -69.67 -0.57
C ARG A 658 25.40 -70.85 0.36
N THR A 659 24.74 -70.57 1.47
CA THR A 659 23.92 -71.53 2.20
C THR A 659 22.47 -71.04 2.26
N PHE A 660 21.54 -71.90 1.90
CA PHE A 660 20.09 -71.68 2.05
C PHE A 660 19.63 -72.36 3.36
N GLY A 661 19.00 -71.60 4.25
CA GLY A 661 18.44 -72.03 5.54
C GLY A 661 17.79 -70.85 6.27
N PRO A 662 16.82 -71.07 7.18
CA PRO A 662 15.59 -70.28 7.21
C PRO A 662 15.62 -68.93 7.94
N ASP A 663 16.70 -68.51 8.59
CA ASP A 663 16.72 -67.19 9.23
C ASP A 663 18.11 -66.55 9.23
N THR A 664 18.11 -65.24 8.98
CA THR A 664 19.24 -64.28 8.82
C THR A 664 19.94 -64.24 7.45
N VAL A 665 19.52 -63.28 6.60
CA VAL A 665 20.26 -62.87 5.40
C VAL A 665 21.38 -61.90 5.83
N SER A 666 22.63 -62.36 5.80
CA SER A 666 23.79 -61.46 5.74
C SER A 666 24.07 -61.13 4.27
N VAL A 667 24.09 -59.85 3.92
CA VAL A 667 24.52 -59.41 2.58
C VAL A 667 26.06 -59.38 2.59
N THR A 668 26.69 -60.43 2.06
CA THR A 668 28.14 -60.47 1.85
C THR A 668 28.54 -59.43 0.80
N ALA A 669 29.49 -58.55 1.10
CA ALA A 669 30.00 -57.57 0.13
C ALA A 669 30.49 -58.26 -1.16
N THR A 670 30.10 -57.75 -2.34
CA THR A 670 30.41 -58.33 -3.66
C THR A 670 31.79 -57.92 -4.21
N TYR A 671 32.62 -57.30 -3.38
CA TYR A 671 33.93 -56.74 -3.74
C TYR A 671 34.93 -56.96 -2.59
N PRO A 672 36.22 -57.19 -2.90
CA PRO A 672 37.25 -57.35 -1.88
C PRO A 672 37.63 -56.00 -1.25
N THR A 673 37.99 -56.02 0.03
CA THR A 673 38.49 -54.84 0.76
C THR A 673 39.98 -54.94 1.02
N GLY A 674 40.68 -53.80 1.08
CA GLY A 674 42.12 -53.73 1.34
C GLY A 674 43.04 -54.20 0.20
N THR A 675 42.48 -54.70 -0.91
CA THR A 675 43.23 -55.08 -2.11
C THR A 675 42.78 -54.26 -3.33
N PRO A 676 43.64 -54.11 -4.36
CA PRO A 676 43.29 -53.44 -5.59
C PRO A 676 42.08 -54.08 -6.27
N VAL A 677 41.14 -53.27 -6.74
CA VAL A 677 39.88 -53.74 -7.35
C VAL A 677 39.81 -53.43 -8.84
N ASN A 678 39.04 -54.23 -9.59
CA ASN A 678 38.67 -53.87 -10.96
C ASN A 678 37.47 -52.90 -10.98
N LEU A 679 37.19 -52.31 -12.15
CA LEU A 679 36.12 -51.32 -12.28
C LEU A 679 34.73 -51.86 -11.89
N THR A 680 34.45 -53.14 -12.14
CA THR A 680 33.15 -53.77 -11.81
C THR A 680 32.99 -53.90 -10.30
N GLN A 681 34.03 -54.34 -9.60
CA GLN A 681 34.06 -54.46 -8.15
C GLN A 681 33.96 -53.08 -7.48
N LEU A 682 34.69 -52.09 -7.97
CA LEU A 682 34.62 -50.72 -7.45
C LEU A 682 33.24 -50.09 -7.67
N HIS A 683 32.60 -50.37 -8.81
CA HIS A 683 31.24 -49.90 -9.09
C HIS A 683 30.19 -50.57 -8.20
N ALA A 684 30.37 -51.83 -7.82
CA ALA A 684 29.51 -52.49 -6.84
C ALA A 684 29.65 -51.85 -5.45
N ALA A 685 30.87 -51.55 -5.01
CA ALA A 685 31.11 -50.82 -3.76
C ALA A 685 30.50 -49.41 -3.77
N PHE A 686 30.61 -48.71 -4.89
CA PHE A 686 29.93 -47.43 -5.10
C PHE A 686 28.41 -47.58 -5.02
N GLY A 687 27.83 -48.66 -5.57
CA GLY A 687 26.41 -48.96 -5.49
C GLY A 687 25.90 -49.11 -4.05
N ASP A 688 26.66 -49.80 -3.20
CA ASP A 688 26.34 -49.95 -1.78
C ASP A 688 26.40 -48.60 -1.04
N TRP A 689 27.44 -47.80 -1.30
CA TRP A 689 27.56 -46.45 -0.72
C TRP A 689 26.42 -45.53 -1.15
N VAL A 690 26.05 -45.54 -2.43
CA VAL A 690 24.91 -44.78 -2.97
C VAL A 690 23.59 -45.23 -2.34
N ALA A 691 23.40 -46.53 -2.10
CA ALA A 691 22.21 -47.06 -1.44
C ALA A 691 22.10 -46.57 0.02
N ASP A 692 23.23 -46.53 0.74
CA ASP A 692 23.29 -45.98 2.09
C ASP A 692 22.98 -44.46 2.10
N GLU A 693 23.44 -43.71 1.09
CA GLU A 693 23.13 -42.29 0.91
C GLU A 693 21.72 -42.01 0.34
N LYS A 694 20.95 -43.05 -0.01
CA LYS A 694 19.65 -42.94 -0.72
C LYS A 694 19.75 -42.13 -2.03
N ALA A 695 20.90 -42.14 -2.68
CA ALA A 695 21.14 -41.40 -3.91
C ALA A 695 20.80 -42.23 -5.17
N GLY A 696 20.71 -41.57 -6.33
CA GLY A 696 20.45 -42.25 -7.60
C GLY A 696 21.67 -43.03 -8.10
N SER A 697 21.47 -44.19 -8.71
CA SER A 697 22.56 -45.01 -9.28
C SER A 697 23.28 -44.29 -10.43
N MET A 698 24.50 -44.73 -10.74
CA MET A 698 25.30 -44.25 -11.88
C MET A 698 25.61 -45.42 -12.80
N GLY A 699 25.55 -45.22 -14.11
CA GLY A 699 26.01 -46.22 -15.07
C GLY A 699 27.51 -46.52 -14.91
N ARG A 700 27.90 -47.80 -14.98
CA ARG A 700 29.30 -48.24 -14.79
C ARG A 700 30.29 -47.56 -15.73
N ASN A 701 29.88 -47.25 -16.96
CA ASN A 701 30.72 -46.56 -17.94
C ASN A 701 31.01 -45.11 -17.52
N THR A 702 29.98 -44.35 -17.14
CA THR A 702 30.13 -42.97 -16.64
C THR A 702 30.96 -42.94 -15.35
N PHE A 703 30.69 -43.87 -14.43
CA PHE A 703 31.48 -44.05 -13.21
C PHE A 703 32.96 -44.30 -13.55
N GLY A 704 33.24 -45.21 -14.48
CA GLY A 704 34.61 -45.53 -14.89
C GLY A 704 35.37 -44.39 -15.54
N VAL A 705 34.70 -43.57 -16.37
CA VAL A 705 35.34 -42.36 -16.95
C VAL A 705 35.75 -41.40 -15.84
N ARG A 706 34.87 -41.17 -14.85
CA ARG A 706 35.14 -40.26 -13.73
C ARG A 706 36.25 -40.76 -12.81
N VAL A 707 36.20 -42.04 -12.41
CA VAL A 707 37.23 -42.65 -11.55
C VAL A 707 38.61 -42.51 -12.19
N LYS A 708 38.73 -42.77 -13.51
CA LYS A 708 40.00 -42.66 -14.23
C LYS A 708 40.49 -41.23 -14.40
N ALA A 709 39.63 -40.24 -14.25
CA ALA A 709 40.00 -38.82 -14.29
C ALA A 709 40.47 -38.29 -12.93
N LEU A 710 40.30 -39.05 -11.84
CA LEU A 710 40.72 -38.61 -10.50
C LEU A 710 42.25 -38.63 -10.37
N PRO A 711 42.84 -37.63 -9.68
CA PRO A 711 44.27 -37.58 -9.43
C PRO A 711 44.80 -38.86 -8.75
N GLY A 712 45.90 -39.39 -9.27
CA GLY A 712 46.56 -40.57 -8.70
C GLY A 712 45.95 -41.92 -9.07
N VAL A 713 44.78 -41.96 -9.71
CA VAL A 713 44.18 -43.21 -10.19
C VAL A 713 44.84 -43.68 -11.49
N GLN A 714 45.27 -44.94 -11.52
CA GLN A 714 45.92 -45.58 -12.66
C GLN A 714 45.24 -46.92 -12.98
N VAL A 715 45.16 -47.24 -14.28
CA VAL A 715 44.70 -48.54 -14.76
C VAL A 715 45.93 -49.42 -15.01
N VAL A 716 45.96 -50.59 -14.38
CA VAL A 716 47.03 -51.59 -14.54
C VAL A 716 46.44 -52.83 -15.20
N ARG A 717 46.82 -53.10 -16.45
CA ARG A 717 46.41 -54.29 -17.20
C ARG A 717 47.13 -55.53 -16.66
N ARG A 718 46.40 -56.58 -16.29
CA ARG A 718 46.99 -57.85 -15.83
C ARG A 718 46.25 -59.06 -16.39
N ALA A 719 47.00 -59.93 -17.07
CA ALA A 719 46.42 -61.00 -17.88
C ALA A 719 45.29 -60.43 -18.78
N ASP A 720 44.03 -60.80 -18.50
CA ASP A 720 42.85 -60.38 -19.25
C ASP A 720 41.95 -59.34 -18.54
N THR A 721 42.35 -58.84 -17.36
CA THR A 721 41.54 -57.91 -16.54
C THR A 721 42.27 -56.60 -16.25
N ASP A 722 41.53 -55.49 -16.30
CA ASP A 722 42.01 -54.16 -15.91
C ASP A 722 41.74 -53.93 -14.43
N TYR A 723 42.81 -53.77 -13.65
CA TYR A 723 42.73 -53.35 -12.25
C TYR A 723 42.97 -51.85 -12.12
N LEU A 724 42.38 -51.25 -11.09
CA LEU A 724 42.67 -49.90 -10.65
C LEU A 724 43.66 -49.98 -9.48
N ASN A 725 44.57 -49.02 -9.35
CA ASN A 725 45.41 -48.86 -8.15
C ASN A 725 44.61 -48.28 -6.96
N VAL A 726 43.39 -48.78 -6.78
CA VAL A 726 42.42 -48.32 -5.78
C VAL A 726 41.96 -49.54 -4.99
N ALA A 727 41.98 -49.46 -3.66
CA ALA A 727 41.42 -50.48 -2.77
C ALA A 727 40.23 -49.90 -1.99
N VAL A 728 39.17 -50.70 -1.82
CA VAL A 728 38.01 -50.34 -1.01
C VAL A 728 38.33 -50.60 0.46
N LYS A 729 38.10 -49.64 1.35
CA LYS A 729 38.24 -49.79 2.80
C LYS A 729 37.14 -50.72 3.34
N PRO A 730 37.36 -51.46 4.44
CA PRO A 730 36.26 -52.09 5.19
C PRO A 730 35.13 -51.09 5.48
N LYS A 731 33.87 -51.54 5.45
CA LYS A 731 32.71 -50.64 5.54
C LYS A 731 32.66 -49.86 6.86
N GLU A 732 33.22 -50.43 7.93
CA GLU A 732 33.37 -49.82 9.25
C GLU A 732 34.36 -48.63 9.24
N GLN A 733 35.19 -48.53 8.21
CA GLN A 733 36.21 -47.50 8.02
C GLN A 733 35.83 -46.47 6.94
N TRP A 734 34.59 -46.49 6.45
CA TRP A 734 34.10 -45.46 5.56
C TRP A 734 33.90 -44.17 6.36
N THR A 735 34.83 -43.23 6.19
CA THR A 735 34.86 -41.95 6.90
C THR A 735 34.34 -40.84 6.01
N GLN A 736 33.70 -39.81 6.55
CA GLN A 736 33.42 -38.59 5.77
C GLN A 736 34.73 -37.97 5.26
N ALA A 737 34.73 -37.44 4.05
CA ALA A 737 35.94 -36.93 3.40
C ALA A 737 36.57 -35.82 4.25
N GLY A 738 37.91 -35.69 4.15
CA GLY A 738 38.75 -34.77 4.92
C GLY A 738 38.03 -33.49 5.33
N GLY A 739 37.92 -33.31 6.65
CA GLY A 739 36.98 -32.37 7.22
C GLY A 739 37.36 -30.92 6.99
N ILE A 740 36.42 -30.04 7.30
CA ILE A 740 36.55 -28.59 7.17
C ILE A 740 37.71 -28.05 8.04
N GLU A 741 38.19 -28.84 8.99
CA GLU A 741 39.32 -28.57 9.86
C GLU A 741 40.60 -28.24 9.09
N ASP A 742 40.86 -28.90 7.96
CA ASP A 742 42.03 -28.64 7.11
C ASP A 742 41.99 -27.25 6.45
N LEU A 743 40.81 -26.64 6.37
CA LEU A 743 40.59 -25.29 5.85
C LEU A 743 40.70 -24.21 6.94
N ILE A 744 40.70 -24.57 8.23
CA ILE A 744 40.84 -23.61 9.35
C ILE A 744 42.16 -22.86 9.26
N ALA A 745 43.26 -23.57 8.95
CA ALA A 745 44.59 -22.98 8.81
C ALA A 745 44.69 -21.91 7.70
N MET A 746 43.73 -21.85 6.77
CA MET A 746 43.65 -20.78 5.76
C MET A 746 43.05 -19.49 6.31
N VAL A 747 42.17 -19.59 7.31
CA VAL A 747 41.52 -18.46 7.98
C VAL A 747 42.44 -17.84 9.03
N GLU A 748 43.38 -18.61 9.58
CA GLU A 748 44.29 -18.21 10.64
C GLU A 748 45.63 -17.61 10.14
N GLN A 749 45.81 -17.41 8.83
CA GLN A 749 47.03 -16.76 8.34
C GLN A 749 47.14 -15.31 8.86
N PRO A 750 48.32 -14.88 9.34
CA PRO A 750 48.47 -13.58 9.98
C PRO A 750 48.17 -12.43 9.01
N ILE A 751 47.45 -11.43 9.52
CA ILE A 751 47.09 -10.20 8.80
C ILE A 751 48.38 -9.57 8.25
N HIS A 752 48.47 -9.44 6.92
CA HIS A 752 49.64 -8.81 6.31
C HIS A 752 49.74 -7.33 6.74
N PRO A 753 50.92 -6.79 7.04
CA PRO A 753 51.08 -5.40 7.51
C PRO A 753 50.79 -4.33 6.44
N LYS A 754 50.55 -4.74 5.19
CA LYS A 754 50.06 -3.89 4.08
C LYS A 754 48.63 -4.24 3.66
N SER A 755 47.91 -5.02 4.48
CA SER A 755 46.52 -5.36 4.21
C SER A 755 45.66 -4.09 4.20
N PRO A 756 44.54 -4.09 3.48
CA PRO A 756 43.50 -3.07 3.60
C PRO A 756 43.07 -2.84 5.07
N MET A 757 43.25 -3.85 5.93
CA MET A 757 43.02 -3.77 7.37
C MET A 757 43.98 -2.81 8.09
N SER A 758 45.27 -2.77 7.72
CA SER A 758 46.24 -1.80 8.27
C SER A 758 45.91 -0.35 7.90
N GLN A 759 45.31 -0.13 6.72
CA GLN A 759 44.89 1.20 6.25
C GLN A 759 43.53 1.62 6.83
N ALA A 760 42.60 0.67 7.03
CA ALA A 760 41.31 0.91 7.65
C ALA A 760 41.43 1.25 9.15
N VAL A 761 42.40 0.67 9.86
CA VAL A 761 42.67 0.93 11.29
C VAL A 761 43.46 2.24 11.51
N SER A 762 44.23 2.71 10.52
CA SER A 762 45.05 3.94 10.63
C SER A 762 44.40 5.21 10.08
N GLY A 763 43.21 5.14 9.48
CA GLY A 763 42.48 6.30 8.95
C GLY A 763 43.09 6.96 7.71
N THR A 764 44.21 6.45 7.18
CA THR A 764 44.82 6.92 5.94
C THR A 764 44.36 6.08 4.74
N PHE A 765 43.26 6.47 4.11
CA PHE A 765 43.07 6.14 2.70
C PHE A 765 43.98 7.06 1.89
N GLY A 766 44.99 6.49 1.24
CA GLY A 766 45.73 7.20 0.20
C GLY A 766 44.75 7.59 -0.92
N THR A 767 44.74 8.87 -1.29
CA THR A 767 44.13 9.35 -2.52
C THR A 767 44.71 8.58 -3.69
N PHE A 768 43.95 7.64 -4.26
CA PHE A 768 44.21 7.23 -5.63
C PHE A 768 43.63 8.32 -6.54
N PRO A 769 44.38 8.80 -7.55
CA PRO A 769 43.93 9.90 -8.37
C PRO A 769 42.68 9.47 -9.13
N ILE A 770 41.55 10.08 -8.77
CA ILE A 770 40.46 10.27 -9.71
C ILE A 770 41.06 11.20 -10.77
N GLU A 771 41.49 10.68 -11.91
CA GLU A 771 41.62 11.52 -13.09
C GLU A 771 40.20 12.01 -13.40
N THR A 772 39.83 13.13 -12.79
CA THR A 772 38.69 13.93 -13.21
C THR A 772 39.01 14.41 -14.61
N GLY A 773 38.66 13.61 -15.61
CA GLY A 773 38.73 13.93 -17.02
C GLY A 773 37.71 15.02 -17.38
N VAL A 774 37.79 16.19 -16.74
CA VAL A 774 37.16 17.41 -17.23
C VAL A 774 38.00 17.88 -18.41
N ARG A 775 37.79 17.26 -19.57
CA ARG A 775 38.10 17.92 -20.84
C ARG A 775 36.97 18.89 -21.12
N THR A 776 37.15 20.13 -20.66
CA THR A 776 36.37 21.28 -21.12
C THR A 776 36.62 21.45 -22.62
N LYS A 777 35.82 20.80 -23.46
CA LYS A 777 35.72 21.16 -24.87
C LYS A 777 34.87 22.43 -24.95
N LEU A 778 35.56 23.57 -24.88
CA LEU A 778 35.05 24.85 -25.33
C LEU A 778 34.58 24.68 -26.80
N PHE A 779 33.31 24.99 -27.01
CA PHE A 779 32.74 25.22 -28.33
C PHE A 779 33.50 26.35 -29.03
N SER A 780 34.03 26.08 -30.22
CA SER A 780 34.14 27.10 -31.27
C SER A 780 33.60 26.50 -32.56
N ALA A 781 32.44 26.98 -33.00
CA ALA A 781 31.87 26.70 -34.29
C ALA A 781 32.65 27.45 -35.39
N THR A 782 32.98 26.77 -36.49
CA THR A 782 32.98 27.29 -37.89
C THR A 782 33.39 26.21 -38.92
N GLY A 783 32.40 25.68 -39.65
CA GLY A 783 32.47 25.22 -41.06
C GLY A 783 33.22 23.92 -41.45
N PRO A 784 33.09 23.44 -42.71
CA PRO A 784 31.88 22.80 -43.25
C PRO A 784 32.12 21.39 -43.85
N LEU A 785 31.02 20.64 -44.00
CA LEU A 785 30.69 19.59 -44.99
C LEU A 785 31.84 18.78 -45.64
N GLY A 786 31.81 17.45 -45.46
CA GLY A 786 32.55 16.52 -46.30
C GLY A 786 32.03 15.08 -46.19
N ARG A 787 31.36 14.61 -47.25
CA ARG A 787 30.91 13.23 -47.48
C ARG A 787 32.07 12.23 -47.41
N ARG A 788 31.84 11.05 -46.83
CA ARG A 788 31.99 9.73 -47.47
C ARG A 788 31.40 8.63 -46.61
#